data_AF-A0A536WQM7-F1
#
_entry.id   AF-A0A536WQM7-F1
#
_cell.length_a   1.000
_cell.length_b   1.000
_cell.length_c   1.000
_cell.angle_alpha   90.00
_cell.angle_beta   90.00
_cell.angle_gamma   90.00
#
_symmetry.space_group_name_H-M   'P 1'
#
loop_
_entity.id
_entity.type
_entity.pdbx_description
1 polymer ?
#
loop_
_entity_poly.entity_id
_entity_poly.type
_entity_poly.pdbx_seq_one_letter_code
_entity_poly.pdbx_strand_id
1 'polypeptide(L)'
;MKTKMLLYVCALWLAGLGLALAQANSIEALDVTQQGGKTLVRITTKEPLAAVPPNFAVSNPARIAFDFPNTVNALGRASQDVGQGDLRSMNVVQGTDRTRVVLNLRRPVAHEATVDGRNLLITLSEPPLAATAPGGQVARFAAGRADTKHAIRDVDFRRGRGGEGRVVVDLSDTTTGIDIRQQGQNIIVEFLQTALPENLRRRLDVVDFGTPVNTVATFQQGENVRMVIEPKGQWEHTAYQSDTQFVLEVKPVVLDASRAAQRGRYTGEKLSLNFQNVEVRAVLNVIADFTDLNIITSDTVTGNITLRLKDVPWDQALDIILQTRGLDSRRSGNVIWIAPRDELATREKLALEAQQQISDLEQTRTESFQMNYQKAIDVQKLLSDPNQRILSKRGSAVVDTRTNTLFVQDTPSRLDEVRKLLAKIDVPVRQVMIEARIVEANETFSRNLGVKLGYLDNRGLRGGTPGSPLGGGARILPSGNYLGSGEQTANTTVSQPTPTFIPDTQNVVLPAAGLNGFNAGSLSLSIFNSAMERFLFLELSALEADGKGKIISSPRVLTADQVEAVIEQGTEIPYQQATSSGATSVSFRKANLALKVKPQITPDGNIIMTLDVNKDQPGATTAAGVQINTKHVKTEVLVENGGTVVIGGIYEQNDRTDITKVPLLGDLPLLGWLFKNNSVATGKTELLVFITPRIMNERLSIR
;
A
#
# COMPACT_ATOMS: atom_id res chain seq x y z
N MET A 1 -4.46 69.69 -36.43
CA MET A 1 -5.51 69.24 -37.38
C MET A 1 -5.94 67.84 -36.98
N LYS A 2 -7.20 67.44 -36.97
CA LYS A 2 -8.51 68.07 -37.04
C LYS A 2 -9.45 66.86 -37.23
N THR A 3 -10.59 66.87 -36.54
CA THR A 3 -11.85 66.23 -36.99
C THR A 3 -11.86 64.71 -37.22
N LYS A 4 -12.36 63.99 -36.22
CA LYS A 4 -13.70 63.35 -36.16
C LYS A 4 -13.73 62.64 -34.80
N MET A 5 -14.59 62.95 -33.83
CA MET A 5 -16.03 62.76 -33.93
C MET A 5 -16.69 63.51 -32.77
N LEU A 6 -16.99 64.76 -33.08
CA LEU A 6 -17.84 65.68 -32.35
C LEU A 6 -19.29 65.17 -32.43
N LEU A 7 -19.66 64.18 -31.61
CA LEU A 7 -21.05 63.68 -31.57
C LEU A 7 -21.58 63.26 -30.19
N TYR A 8 -20.83 63.48 -29.09
CA TYR A 8 -21.32 63.15 -27.74
C TYR A 8 -21.15 64.27 -26.70
N VAL A 9 -20.88 65.51 -27.14
CA VAL A 9 -20.65 66.65 -26.23
C VAL A 9 -21.92 67.51 -26.03
N CYS A 10 -23.06 67.17 -26.64
CA CYS A 10 -24.32 67.93 -26.47
C CYS A 10 -25.43 67.20 -25.69
N ALA A 11 -25.19 66.03 -25.09
CA ALA A 11 -26.21 65.27 -24.36
C ALA A 11 -25.90 65.06 -22.87
N LEU A 12 -24.97 65.83 -22.29
CA LEU A 12 -24.47 65.59 -20.94
C LEU A 12 -24.77 66.71 -19.93
N TRP A 13 -25.65 67.66 -20.25
CA TRP A 13 -25.92 68.82 -19.38
C TRP A 13 -27.40 69.19 -19.17
N LEU A 14 -28.34 68.25 -19.34
CA LEU A 14 -29.73 68.43 -18.88
C LEU A 14 -30.44 67.07 -18.68
N ALA A 15 -30.14 66.42 -17.56
CA ALA A 15 -31.03 65.47 -16.88
C ALA A 15 -30.53 65.29 -15.44
N GLY A 16 -30.57 66.38 -14.66
CA GLY A 16 -30.58 66.29 -13.21
C GLY A 16 -31.98 65.86 -12.74
N LEU A 17 -32.01 65.18 -11.58
CA LEU A 17 -33.15 64.70 -10.79
C LEU A 17 -33.63 63.28 -11.11
N GLY A 18 -33.05 62.32 -10.37
CA GLY A 18 -33.51 60.94 -10.31
C GLY A 18 -32.59 60.01 -9.52
N LEU A 19 -32.05 60.44 -8.36
CA LEU A 19 -31.49 59.51 -7.39
C LEU A 19 -32.66 58.73 -6.76
N ALA A 20 -33.05 57.64 -7.41
CA ALA A 20 -33.84 56.62 -6.76
C ALA A 20 -32.92 55.96 -5.71
N LEU A 21 -33.10 56.34 -4.45
CA LEU A 21 -32.75 55.49 -3.31
C LEU A 21 -33.30 54.10 -3.64
N ALA A 22 -32.43 53.13 -3.91
CA ALA A 22 -32.83 51.73 -3.98
C ALA A 22 -33.50 51.42 -2.63
N GLN A 23 -34.83 51.25 -2.65
CA GLN A 23 -35.56 50.92 -1.44
C GLN A 23 -35.01 49.59 -0.93
N ALA A 24 -34.55 49.56 0.32
CA ALA A 24 -34.24 48.30 0.97
C ALA A 24 -35.55 47.48 1.02
N ASN A 25 -35.54 46.28 0.43
CA ASN A 25 -36.65 45.35 0.54
C ASN A 25 -36.86 45.02 2.02
N SER A 26 -38.03 44.54 2.43
CA SER A 26 -38.29 44.22 3.83
C SER A 26 -39.03 42.90 4.00
N ILE A 27 -38.65 42.11 5.01
CA ILE A 27 -39.38 40.90 5.39
C ILE A 27 -40.60 41.31 6.21
N GLU A 28 -41.81 41.07 5.70
CA GLU A 28 -43.09 41.50 6.29
C GLU A 28 -43.80 40.42 7.10
N ALA A 29 -43.69 39.14 6.70
CA ALA A 29 -44.36 38.04 7.39
C ALA A 29 -43.56 36.73 7.36
N LEU A 30 -43.70 35.93 8.42
CA LEU A 30 -43.19 34.56 8.55
C LEU A 30 -44.34 33.64 8.98
N ASP A 31 -44.85 32.85 8.05
CA ASP A 31 -45.93 31.90 8.29
C ASP A 31 -45.39 30.47 8.24
N VAL A 32 -45.87 29.61 9.13
CA VAL A 32 -45.53 28.18 9.14
C VAL A 32 -46.82 27.38 9.14
N THR A 33 -46.93 26.43 8.20
CA THR A 33 -48.07 25.54 8.05
C THR A 33 -47.60 24.10 7.86
N GLN A 34 -48.24 23.14 8.52
CA GLN A 34 -47.93 21.72 8.38
C GLN A 34 -49.01 21.04 7.54
N GLN A 35 -48.61 20.36 6.45
CA GLN A 35 -49.54 19.64 5.58
C GLN A 35 -48.91 18.30 5.15
N GLY A 36 -49.56 17.18 5.50
CA GLY A 36 -49.14 15.84 5.06
C GLY A 36 -47.73 15.42 5.48
N GLY A 37 -47.32 15.72 6.72
CA GLY A 37 -45.97 15.38 7.23
C GLY A 37 -44.84 16.29 6.75
N LYS A 38 -45.14 17.30 5.92
CA LYS A 38 -44.20 18.34 5.49
C LYS A 38 -44.47 19.64 6.25
N THR A 39 -43.42 20.32 6.69
CA THR A 39 -43.51 21.66 7.29
C THR A 39 -43.19 22.69 6.21
N LEU A 40 -44.17 23.51 5.84
CA LEU A 40 -44.01 24.58 4.86
C LEU A 40 -43.84 25.92 5.59
N VAL A 41 -42.71 26.57 5.37
CA VAL A 41 -42.38 27.91 5.88
C VAL A 41 -42.51 28.90 4.73
N ARG A 42 -43.33 29.93 4.89
CA ARG A 42 -43.53 31.02 3.94
C ARG A 42 -42.93 32.30 4.50
N ILE A 43 -41.99 32.88 3.77
CA ILE A 43 -41.37 34.18 4.09
C ILE A 43 -41.87 35.21 3.07
N THR A 44 -42.59 36.23 3.53
CA THR A 44 -43.16 37.27 2.66
C THR A 44 -42.27 38.52 2.69
N THR A 45 -41.92 39.03 1.52
CA THR A 45 -41.14 40.26 1.34
C THR A 45 -41.97 41.37 0.70
N LYS A 46 -41.55 42.63 0.85
CA LYS A 46 -42.24 43.82 0.30
C LYS A 46 -42.20 43.85 -1.23
N GLU A 47 -41.04 43.57 -1.81
CA GLU A 47 -40.81 43.47 -3.25
C GLU A 47 -40.50 42.03 -3.67
N PRO A 48 -40.88 41.61 -4.90
CA PRO A 48 -40.64 40.25 -5.38
C PRO A 48 -39.15 39.89 -5.42
N LEU A 49 -38.83 38.64 -5.04
CA LEU A 49 -37.46 38.13 -5.06
C LEU A 49 -37.07 37.72 -6.49
N ALA A 50 -35.90 38.17 -6.96
CA ALA A 50 -35.41 37.83 -8.30
C ALA A 50 -34.93 36.37 -8.42
N ALA A 51 -34.47 35.78 -7.32
CA ALA A 51 -34.00 34.39 -7.24
C ALA A 51 -34.13 33.87 -5.80
N VAL A 52 -34.02 32.55 -5.62
CA VAL A 52 -33.96 31.94 -4.28
C VAL A 52 -32.73 32.51 -3.53
N PRO A 53 -32.90 33.06 -2.32
CA PRO A 53 -31.78 33.57 -1.54
C PRO A 53 -30.74 32.47 -1.24
N PRO A 54 -29.42 32.81 -1.22
CA PRO A 54 -28.38 31.88 -0.82
C PRO A 54 -28.72 31.21 0.52
N ASN A 55 -28.56 29.90 0.59
CA ASN A 55 -28.88 29.13 1.78
C ASN A 55 -27.84 28.05 2.07
N PHE A 56 -27.68 27.72 3.36
CA PHE A 56 -26.77 26.68 3.81
C PHE A 56 -27.34 25.93 5.02
N ALA A 57 -27.01 24.65 5.13
CA ALA A 57 -27.41 23.79 6.25
C ALA A 57 -26.19 23.37 7.09
N VAL A 58 -26.37 23.31 8.41
CA VAL A 58 -25.38 22.85 9.39
C VAL A 58 -25.98 21.67 10.13
N SER A 59 -25.22 20.57 10.31
CA SER A 59 -25.73 19.32 10.89
C SER A 59 -25.60 19.25 12.42
N ASN A 60 -24.57 19.87 13.00
CA ASN A 60 -24.32 19.83 14.43
C ASN A 60 -23.87 21.22 14.96
N PRO A 61 -24.79 22.03 15.54
CA PRO A 61 -26.22 21.78 15.73
C PRO A 61 -27.04 21.97 14.42
N ALA A 62 -28.15 21.23 14.29
CA ALA A 62 -29.01 21.23 13.10
C ALA A 62 -29.65 22.61 12.83
N ARG A 63 -29.22 23.30 11.76
CA ARG A 63 -29.71 24.64 11.39
C ARG A 63 -29.74 24.82 9.87
N ILE A 64 -30.70 25.57 9.35
CA ILE A 64 -30.71 26.04 7.96
C ILE A 64 -30.76 27.56 7.96
N ALA A 65 -29.89 28.23 7.22
CA ALA A 65 -29.85 29.68 7.14
C ALA A 65 -30.06 30.17 5.70
N PHE A 66 -30.86 31.24 5.55
CA PHE A 66 -31.12 31.95 4.29
C PHE A 66 -30.65 33.39 4.39
N ASP A 67 -29.85 33.85 3.43
CA ASP A 67 -29.28 35.20 3.39
C ASP A 67 -30.03 36.08 2.38
N PHE A 68 -30.78 37.07 2.87
CA PHE A 68 -31.50 38.05 2.05
C PHE A 68 -30.64 39.30 1.84
N PRO A 69 -30.12 39.56 0.62
CA PRO A 69 -29.31 40.75 0.35
C PRO A 69 -30.17 42.02 0.36
N ASN A 70 -29.63 43.14 0.85
CA ASN A 70 -30.28 44.46 0.85
C ASN A 70 -31.72 44.47 1.40
N THR A 71 -32.02 43.55 2.32
CA THR A 71 -33.35 43.37 2.90
C THR A 71 -33.29 43.67 4.39
N VAL A 72 -34.24 44.46 4.91
CA VAL A 72 -34.37 44.79 6.35
C VAL A 72 -35.44 43.92 7.02
N ASN A 73 -35.36 43.75 8.34
CA ASN A 73 -36.37 43.05 9.11
C ASN A 73 -37.53 43.98 9.47
N ALA A 74 -38.70 43.82 8.84
CA ALA A 74 -39.93 44.57 9.18
C ALA A 74 -40.93 43.76 10.04
N LEU A 75 -40.54 42.58 10.54
CA LEU A 75 -41.39 41.72 11.39
C LEU A 75 -41.59 42.26 12.81
N GLY A 76 -40.80 43.26 13.23
CA GLY A 76 -40.80 43.80 14.60
C GLY A 76 -40.22 42.85 15.66
N ARG A 77 -39.78 41.65 15.28
CA ARG A 77 -39.18 40.64 16.17
C ARG A 77 -37.97 39.96 15.53
N ALA A 78 -36.96 39.67 16.36
CA ALA A 78 -35.73 39.00 15.93
C ALA A 78 -35.79 37.47 16.06
N SER A 79 -36.79 36.94 16.77
CA SER A 79 -36.98 35.51 16.95
C SER A 79 -38.46 35.17 17.03
N GLN A 80 -38.82 34.00 16.51
CA GLN A 80 -40.15 33.40 16.59
C GLN A 80 -39.99 31.92 16.93
N ASP A 81 -40.51 31.51 18.08
CA ASP A 81 -40.66 30.09 18.40
C ASP A 81 -41.84 29.52 17.61
N VAL A 82 -41.60 28.43 16.89
CA VAL A 82 -42.59 27.81 15.99
C VAL A 82 -43.07 26.49 16.58
N GLY A 83 -42.15 25.63 17.02
CA GLY A 83 -42.46 24.36 17.67
C GLY A 83 -43.24 23.34 16.82
N GLN A 84 -43.37 23.53 15.50
CA GLN A 84 -44.14 22.66 14.60
C GLN A 84 -43.22 21.78 13.73
N GLY A 85 -43.50 20.47 13.73
CA GLY A 85 -42.66 19.47 13.04
C GLY A 85 -41.21 19.48 13.56
N ASP A 86 -40.25 19.44 12.63
CA ASP A 86 -38.82 19.48 12.94
C ASP A 86 -38.26 20.89 13.18
N LEU A 87 -39.07 21.93 12.93
CA LEU A 87 -38.70 23.33 13.12
C LEU A 87 -38.96 23.79 14.55
N ARG A 88 -37.89 24.09 15.29
CA ARG A 88 -37.96 24.57 16.68
C ARG A 88 -38.26 26.07 16.71
N SER A 89 -37.41 26.88 16.09
CA SER A 89 -37.54 28.34 16.08
C SER A 89 -36.92 28.95 14.84
N MET A 90 -37.30 30.19 14.54
CA MET A 90 -36.79 31.00 13.45
C MET A 90 -36.19 32.29 14.00
N ASN A 91 -34.93 32.56 13.69
CA ASN A 91 -34.24 33.77 14.09
C ASN A 91 -33.95 34.64 12.88
N VAL A 92 -34.23 35.93 12.96
CA VAL A 92 -33.93 36.91 11.91
C VAL A 92 -32.86 37.84 12.44
N VAL A 93 -31.67 37.75 11.85
CA VAL A 93 -30.49 38.54 12.22
C VAL A 93 -30.20 39.52 11.10
N GLN A 94 -30.50 40.80 11.34
CA GLN A 94 -30.22 41.87 10.38
C GLN A 94 -28.78 42.37 10.54
N GLY A 95 -27.99 42.28 9.46
CA GLY A 95 -26.68 42.90 9.34
C GLY A 95 -26.73 44.14 8.44
N THR A 96 -25.56 44.76 8.18
CA THR A 96 -25.46 46.00 7.39
C THR A 96 -25.93 45.81 5.94
N ASP A 97 -25.54 44.71 5.29
CA ASP A 97 -25.80 44.48 3.85
C ASP A 97 -26.75 43.29 3.57
N ARG A 98 -27.09 42.51 4.60
CA ARG A 98 -27.94 41.32 4.46
C ARG A 98 -28.72 41.03 5.73
N THR A 99 -29.91 40.47 5.60
CA THR A 99 -30.66 39.87 6.70
C THR A 99 -30.61 38.36 6.60
N ARG A 100 -30.14 37.68 7.66
CA ARG A 100 -30.05 36.23 7.74
C ARG A 100 -31.23 35.66 8.52
N VAL A 101 -32.00 34.78 7.90
CA VAL A 101 -33.06 34.01 8.56
C VAL A 101 -32.53 32.62 8.87
N VAL A 102 -32.44 32.26 10.16
CA VAL A 102 -31.94 30.97 10.66
C VAL A 102 -33.09 30.14 11.21
N LEU A 103 -33.35 29.01 10.57
CA LEU A 103 -34.27 27.96 11.02
C LEU A 103 -33.50 27.01 11.94
N ASN A 104 -33.83 27.00 13.23
CA ASN A 104 -33.28 26.06 14.20
C ASN A 104 -34.11 24.77 14.17
N LEU A 105 -33.46 23.64 13.93
CA LEU A 105 -34.12 22.35 13.76
C LEU A 105 -33.86 21.41 14.94
N ARG A 106 -34.77 20.46 15.17
CA ARG A 106 -34.58 19.38 16.17
C ARG A 106 -33.61 18.31 15.67
N ARG A 107 -33.58 18.07 14.37
CA ARG A 107 -32.71 17.13 13.65
C ARG A 107 -32.46 17.62 12.21
N PRO A 108 -31.41 17.16 11.53
CA PRO A 108 -31.19 17.49 10.12
C PRO A 108 -32.35 16.99 9.25
N VAL A 109 -32.96 17.86 8.45
CA VAL A 109 -34.04 17.53 7.50
C VAL A 109 -33.72 18.09 6.12
N ALA A 110 -34.22 17.42 5.07
CA ALA A 110 -34.09 17.91 3.70
C ALA A 110 -35.03 19.11 3.48
N HIS A 111 -34.54 20.14 2.78
CA HIS A 111 -35.31 21.34 2.45
C HIS A 111 -35.31 21.62 0.95
N GLU A 112 -36.43 22.17 0.48
CA GLU A 112 -36.57 22.70 -0.87
C GLU A 112 -37.14 24.12 -0.79
N ALA A 113 -36.49 25.09 -1.45
CA ALA A 113 -36.90 26.49 -1.44
C ALA A 113 -37.30 26.94 -2.85
N THR A 114 -38.50 27.50 -2.99
CA THR A 114 -39.03 28.04 -4.24
C THR A 114 -39.49 29.48 -4.04
N VAL A 115 -39.25 30.33 -5.05
CA VAL A 115 -39.74 31.71 -5.05
C VAL A 115 -41.07 31.77 -5.80
N ASP A 116 -42.06 32.37 -5.16
CA ASP A 116 -43.39 32.66 -5.71
C ASP A 116 -43.68 34.16 -5.56
N GLY A 117 -43.19 34.94 -6.55
CA GLY A 117 -43.26 36.39 -6.54
C GLY A 117 -42.57 37.01 -5.32
N ARG A 118 -43.37 37.48 -4.36
CA ARG A 118 -42.89 38.09 -3.09
C ARG A 118 -42.72 37.10 -1.94
N ASN A 119 -43.11 35.84 -2.15
CA ASN A 119 -43.04 34.79 -1.15
C ASN A 119 -41.87 33.85 -1.44
N LEU A 120 -41.09 33.53 -0.42
CA LEU A 120 -40.19 32.38 -0.43
C LEU A 120 -40.88 31.23 0.30
N LEU A 121 -41.13 30.13 -0.41
CA LEU A 121 -41.74 28.91 0.12
C LEU A 121 -40.64 27.89 0.39
N ILE A 122 -40.46 27.51 1.65
CA ILE A 122 -39.47 26.52 2.08
C ILE A 122 -40.23 25.28 2.58
N THR A 123 -40.08 24.17 1.90
CA THR A 123 -40.68 22.89 2.28
C THR A 123 -39.64 22.05 3.00
N LEU A 124 -39.90 21.71 4.26
CA LEU A 124 -39.12 20.75 5.05
C LEU A 124 -39.81 19.39 4.99
N SER A 125 -39.09 18.37 4.52
CA SER A 125 -39.61 17.00 4.40
C SER A 125 -38.82 16.03 5.27
N GLU A 126 -39.53 15.15 5.98
CA GLU A 126 -38.92 14.01 6.66
C GLU A 126 -38.25 13.07 5.64
N PRO A 127 -37.04 12.56 5.91
CA PRO A 127 -36.42 11.55 5.05
C PRO A 127 -37.22 10.24 5.11
N PRO A 128 -37.35 9.49 3.99
CA PRO A 128 -38.04 8.21 4.00
C PRO A 128 -37.34 7.21 4.93
N LEU A 129 -38.15 6.43 5.67
CA LEU A 129 -37.73 5.34 6.55
C LEU A 129 -37.03 4.24 5.72
N ALA A 130 -35.72 4.38 5.52
CA ALA A 130 -34.85 3.31 5.04
C ALA A 130 -34.16 2.64 6.25
N ALA A 131 -34.14 1.31 6.21
CA ALA A 131 -33.76 0.41 7.30
C ALA A 131 -32.48 0.79 8.06
N THR A 132 -32.60 0.74 9.40
CA THR A 132 -31.53 0.89 10.40
C THR A 132 -30.41 -0.13 10.20
N ALA A 133 -29.23 0.35 9.81
CA ALA A 133 -27.96 -0.31 10.12
C ALA A 133 -27.34 0.35 11.37
N PRO A 134 -26.73 -0.41 12.29
CA PRO A 134 -26.20 0.13 13.53
C PRO A 134 -24.83 0.77 13.29
N GLY A 135 -24.72 2.09 13.44
CA GLY A 135 -23.43 2.77 13.60
C GLY A 135 -23.38 4.21 13.08
N GLY A 136 -23.17 5.16 14.00
CA GLY A 136 -22.71 6.53 13.71
C GLY A 136 -23.81 7.54 13.41
N GLN A 137 -23.68 8.74 13.99
CA GLN A 137 -24.51 9.91 13.63
C GLN A 137 -24.25 10.26 12.16
N VAL A 138 -25.22 10.00 11.28
CA VAL A 138 -25.16 10.30 9.85
C VAL A 138 -25.65 11.74 9.62
N ALA A 139 -24.79 12.61 9.11
CA ALA A 139 -25.16 13.97 8.70
C ALA A 139 -25.36 14.00 7.18
N ARG A 140 -26.62 14.11 6.71
CA ARG A 140 -26.98 14.19 5.29
C ARG A 140 -27.28 15.63 4.89
N PHE A 141 -26.61 16.15 3.86
CA PHE A 141 -26.72 17.57 3.45
C PHE A 141 -27.61 17.84 2.23
N ALA A 142 -28.05 16.81 1.50
CA ALA A 142 -29.12 16.89 0.47
C ALA A 142 -29.49 15.47 -0.01
N ALA A 143 -30.73 15.25 -0.46
CA ALA A 143 -31.08 14.08 -1.25
C ALA A 143 -30.70 14.35 -2.71
N GLY A 144 -29.69 13.65 -3.24
CA GLY A 144 -29.26 13.81 -4.63
C GLY A 144 -30.43 13.59 -5.59
N ARG A 145 -30.66 14.54 -6.51
CA ARG A 145 -31.55 14.35 -7.66
C ARG A 145 -30.79 13.51 -8.69
N ALA A 146 -31.37 12.39 -9.09
CA ALA A 146 -30.74 11.39 -9.96
C ALA A 146 -30.50 11.84 -11.43
N ASP A 147 -30.83 13.08 -11.78
CA ASP A 147 -30.89 13.54 -13.19
C ASP A 147 -29.72 14.47 -13.58
N THR A 148 -28.87 14.88 -12.63
CA THR A 148 -27.72 15.76 -12.86
C THR A 148 -26.41 15.07 -12.53
N LYS A 149 -25.45 15.08 -13.48
CA LYS A 149 -24.10 14.56 -13.23
C LYS A 149 -23.29 15.57 -12.41
N HIS A 150 -23.03 15.25 -11.15
CA HIS A 150 -22.19 16.07 -10.27
C HIS A 150 -20.71 15.75 -10.50
N ALA A 151 -19.81 16.71 -10.27
CA ALA A 151 -18.37 16.52 -10.37
C ALA A 151 -17.59 17.36 -9.35
N ILE A 152 -16.48 16.83 -8.85
CA ILE A 152 -15.53 17.59 -8.02
C ILE A 152 -14.59 18.37 -8.96
N ARG A 153 -14.51 19.69 -8.79
CA ARG A 153 -13.67 20.60 -9.57
C ARG A 153 -12.28 20.76 -8.98
N ASP A 154 -12.17 20.83 -7.65
CA ASP A 154 -10.88 20.96 -6.96
C ASP A 154 -10.94 20.41 -5.53
N VAL A 155 -9.78 20.01 -5.02
CA VAL A 155 -9.57 19.57 -3.64
C VAL A 155 -8.31 20.24 -3.12
N ASP A 156 -8.48 21.17 -2.19
CA ASP A 156 -7.42 21.98 -1.59
C ASP A 156 -7.33 21.72 -0.07
N PHE A 157 -6.14 21.91 0.49
CA PHE A 157 -5.88 21.78 1.92
C PHE A 157 -5.18 23.03 2.45
N ARG A 158 -5.73 23.61 3.52
CA ARG A 158 -5.18 24.80 4.16
C ARG A 158 -5.06 24.63 5.66
N ARG A 159 -4.01 25.21 6.23
CA ARG A 159 -3.90 25.41 7.69
C ARG A 159 -4.71 26.64 8.09
N GLY A 160 -5.65 26.48 9.01
CA GLY A 160 -6.40 27.57 9.62
C GLY A 160 -5.61 28.32 10.70
N ARG A 161 -6.13 29.47 11.15
CA ARG A 161 -5.41 30.37 12.09
C ARG A 161 -5.23 29.76 13.48
N GLY A 162 -6.11 28.84 13.89
CA GLY A 162 -6.06 28.14 15.17
C GLY A 162 -5.33 26.79 15.14
N GLY A 163 -4.64 26.46 14.04
CA GLY A 163 -3.98 25.15 13.87
C GLY A 163 -4.91 24.04 13.38
N GLU A 164 -6.14 24.37 13.01
CA GLU A 164 -7.08 23.46 12.37
C GLU A 164 -6.65 23.10 10.93
N GLY A 165 -6.91 21.85 10.53
CA GLY A 165 -6.79 21.43 9.13
C GLY A 165 -8.11 21.71 8.41
N ARG A 166 -8.08 22.51 7.35
CA ARG A 166 -9.25 22.83 6.54
C ARG A 166 -9.13 22.16 5.17
N VAL A 167 -10.02 21.22 4.90
CA VAL A 167 -10.19 20.60 3.57
C VAL A 167 -11.28 21.38 2.84
N VAL A 168 -10.94 21.95 1.68
CA VAL A 168 -11.88 22.71 0.83
C VAL A 168 -12.09 21.95 -0.47
N VAL A 169 -13.35 21.70 -0.82
CA VAL A 169 -13.74 20.92 -1.99
C VAL A 169 -14.65 21.78 -2.85
N ASP A 170 -14.21 22.10 -4.05
CA ASP A 170 -15.04 22.79 -5.04
C ASP A 170 -15.89 21.78 -5.80
N LEU A 171 -17.21 21.95 -5.75
CA LEU A 171 -18.22 21.10 -6.39
C LEU A 171 -18.73 21.76 -7.67
N SER A 172 -19.33 20.97 -8.56
CA SER A 172 -19.95 21.46 -9.80
C SER A 172 -21.15 22.36 -9.57
N ASP A 173 -21.87 22.12 -8.47
CA ASP A 173 -23.19 22.63 -8.17
C ASP A 173 -23.51 22.46 -6.67
N THR A 174 -24.57 23.10 -6.21
CA THR A 174 -24.96 23.09 -4.79
C THR A 174 -25.85 21.87 -4.42
N THR A 175 -26.23 21.03 -5.37
CA THR A 175 -27.18 19.91 -5.16
C THR A 175 -26.51 18.54 -4.99
N THR A 176 -25.17 18.51 -4.98
CA THR A 176 -24.39 17.31 -4.69
C THR A 176 -24.73 16.76 -3.30
N GLY A 177 -25.16 15.50 -3.20
CA GLY A 177 -25.45 14.86 -1.91
C GLY A 177 -24.15 14.50 -1.18
N ILE A 178 -23.95 15.00 0.04
CA ILE A 178 -22.76 14.74 0.86
C ILE A 178 -23.17 13.98 2.11
N ASP A 179 -22.51 12.84 2.36
CA ASP A 179 -22.63 12.06 3.59
C ASP A 179 -21.29 12.06 4.33
N ILE A 180 -21.33 12.39 5.62
CA ILE A 180 -20.14 12.42 6.47
C ILE A 180 -20.33 11.41 7.58
N ARG A 181 -19.37 10.49 7.69
CA ARG A 181 -19.33 9.50 8.76
C ARG A 181 -17.94 9.39 9.38
N GLN A 182 -17.92 9.24 10.68
CA GLN A 182 -16.71 8.90 11.42
C GLN A 182 -16.58 7.37 11.48
N GLN A 183 -15.48 6.85 10.95
CA GLN A 183 -15.16 5.41 10.99
C GLN A 183 -13.83 5.22 11.73
N GLY A 184 -13.91 4.88 13.01
CA GLY A 184 -12.72 4.81 13.88
C GLY A 184 -12.11 6.20 14.12
N GLN A 185 -10.83 6.35 13.81
CA GLN A 185 -10.14 7.65 13.82
C GLN A 185 -10.26 8.43 12.51
N ASN A 186 -10.81 7.84 11.45
CA ASN A 186 -10.89 8.47 10.13
C ASN A 186 -12.24 9.16 9.93
N ILE A 187 -12.22 10.26 9.18
CA ILE A 187 -13.43 10.92 8.68
C ILE A 187 -13.61 10.50 7.23
N ILE A 188 -14.77 9.92 6.92
CA ILE A 188 -15.13 9.54 5.56
C ILE A 188 -16.23 10.48 5.08
N VAL A 189 -15.94 11.17 3.99
CA VAL A 189 -16.89 12.02 3.27
C VAL A 189 -17.23 11.31 1.95
N GLU A 190 -18.51 11.00 1.74
CA GLU A 190 -19.01 10.44 0.50
C GLU A 190 -19.83 11.48 -0.27
N PHE A 191 -19.40 11.75 -1.50
CA PHE A 191 -20.14 12.58 -2.46
C PHE A 191 -20.93 11.63 -3.37
N LEU A 192 -22.25 11.68 -3.24
CA LEU A 192 -23.19 10.79 -3.94
C LEU A 192 -23.33 11.21 -5.41
N GLN A 193 -23.36 10.23 -6.31
CA GLN A 193 -23.56 10.45 -7.76
C GLN A 193 -22.63 11.53 -8.33
N THR A 194 -21.35 11.49 -7.92
CA THR A 194 -20.35 12.50 -8.23
C THR A 194 -19.18 11.86 -8.96
N ALA A 195 -18.69 12.51 -10.01
CA ALA A 195 -17.51 12.11 -10.76
C ALA A 195 -16.24 12.82 -10.25
N LEU A 196 -15.16 12.06 -10.08
CA LEU A 196 -13.83 12.56 -9.73
C LEU A 196 -12.91 12.54 -10.97
N PRO A 197 -12.49 13.72 -11.45
CA PRO A 197 -11.44 13.86 -12.47
C PRO A 197 -10.15 13.12 -12.10
N GLU A 198 -9.44 12.58 -13.09
CA GLU A 198 -8.26 11.74 -12.87
C GLU A 198 -7.11 12.47 -12.17
N ASN A 199 -6.94 13.77 -12.44
CA ASN A 199 -5.95 14.64 -11.78
C ASN A 199 -6.20 14.85 -10.28
N LEU A 200 -7.43 14.61 -9.80
CA LEU A 200 -7.82 14.73 -8.39
C LEU A 200 -7.86 13.37 -7.68
N ARG A 201 -7.50 12.26 -8.35
CA ARG A 201 -7.36 10.92 -7.76
C ARG A 201 -5.99 10.76 -7.10
N ARG A 202 -5.72 11.59 -6.10
CA ARG A 202 -4.42 11.66 -5.43
C ARG A 202 -4.59 11.59 -3.91
N ARG A 203 -3.50 11.20 -3.25
CA ARG A 203 -3.34 11.31 -1.80
C ARG A 203 -2.50 12.54 -1.52
N LEU A 204 -3.07 13.48 -0.76
CA LEU A 204 -2.35 14.64 -0.26
C LEU A 204 -1.72 14.27 1.09
N ASP A 205 -0.40 14.35 1.18
CA ASP A 205 0.32 14.37 2.45
C ASP A 205 0.37 15.82 2.94
N VAL A 206 -0.24 16.07 4.09
CA VAL A 206 -0.40 17.41 4.66
C VAL A 206 0.23 17.53 6.04
N VAL A 207 1.14 16.60 6.37
CA VAL A 207 1.87 16.59 7.65
C VAL A 207 2.68 17.88 7.84
N ASP A 208 3.28 18.40 6.77
CA ASP A 208 4.11 19.63 6.80
C ASP A 208 3.34 20.89 7.21
N PHE A 209 2.01 20.88 7.08
CA PHE A 209 1.18 22.01 7.48
C PHE A 209 1.01 22.11 9.01
N GLY A 210 1.45 21.11 9.78
CA GLY A 210 1.40 21.15 11.25
C GLY A 210 -0.03 21.18 11.80
N THR A 211 -0.96 20.52 11.12
CA THR A 211 -2.37 20.37 11.52
C THR A 211 -2.60 18.97 12.14
N PRO A 212 -3.78 18.70 12.74
CA PRO A 212 -4.13 17.34 13.15
C PRO A 212 -4.38 16.40 11.96
N VAL A 213 -4.43 16.85 10.71
CA VAL A 213 -4.64 15.96 9.55
C VAL A 213 -3.29 15.49 9.02
N ASN A 214 -3.12 14.19 8.79
CA ASN A 214 -1.92 13.63 8.16
C ASN A 214 -2.13 13.46 6.66
N THR A 215 -3.22 12.80 6.26
CA THR A 215 -3.49 12.48 4.86
C THR A 215 -4.93 12.84 4.48
N VAL A 216 -5.10 13.26 3.23
CA VAL A 216 -6.40 13.41 2.56
C VAL A 216 -6.35 12.61 1.26
N ALA A 217 -7.12 11.54 1.18
CA ALA A 217 -7.17 10.66 0.01
C ALA A 217 -8.54 10.71 -0.65
N THR A 218 -8.58 11.06 -1.94
CA THR A 218 -9.81 11.11 -2.75
C THR A 218 -9.79 10.07 -3.84
N PHE A 219 -10.81 9.22 -3.89
CA PHE A 219 -10.92 8.17 -4.92
C PHE A 219 -12.37 7.95 -5.35
N GLN A 220 -12.55 7.54 -6.61
CA GLN A 220 -13.83 7.16 -7.17
C GLN A 220 -14.23 5.78 -6.64
N GLN A 221 -15.47 5.62 -6.17
CA GLN A 221 -16.03 4.36 -5.72
C GLN A 221 -17.41 4.14 -6.35
N GLY A 222 -17.42 3.42 -7.48
CA GLY A 222 -18.62 3.29 -8.30
C GLY A 222 -19.09 4.65 -8.81
N GLU A 223 -20.34 5.00 -8.56
CA GLU A 223 -20.92 6.29 -8.95
C GLU A 223 -20.66 7.42 -7.92
N ASN A 224 -20.04 7.10 -6.78
CA ASN A 224 -19.78 8.06 -5.71
C ASN A 224 -18.28 8.39 -5.63
N VAL A 225 -17.94 9.54 -5.06
CA VAL A 225 -16.57 9.85 -4.65
C VAL A 225 -16.45 9.63 -3.16
N ARG A 226 -15.44 8.86 -2.74
CA ARG A 226 -15.10 8.70 -1.32
C ARG A 226 -13.82 9.48 -1.04
N MET A 227 -13.89 10.35 -0.04
CA MET A 227 -12.76 11.07 0.53
C MET A 227 -12.51 10.57 1.94
N VAL A 228 -11.29 10.12 2.19
CA VAL A 228 -10.83 9.64 3.50
C VAL A 228 -9.82 10.62 4.05
N ILE A 229 -10.12 11.16 5.23
CA ILE A 229 -9.26 12.06 5.98
C ILE A 229 -8.75 11.30 7.20
N GLU A 230 -7.43 11.24 7.36
CA GLU A 230 -6.76 10.55 8.48
C GLU A 230 -6.16 11.57 9.46
N PRO A 231 -6.89 11.94 10.51
CA PRO A 231 -6.39 12.79 11.57
C PRO A 231 -5.57 12.02 12.63
N LYS A 232 -4.67 12.71 13.31
CA LYS A 232 -3.90 12.25 14.47
C LYS A 232 -4.38 12.91 15.76
N GLY A 233 -4.32 12.15 16.86
CA GLY A 233 -4.65 12.63 18.20
C GLY A 233 -6.15 12.71 18.49
N GLN A 234 -6.52 13.49 19.50
CA GLN A 234 -7.92 13.82 19.79
C GLN A 234 -8.31 15.03 18.95
N TRP A 235 -9.46 14.97 18.28
CA TRP A 235 -9.90 16.00 17.34
C TRP A 235 -11.42 16.12 17.34
N GLU A 236 -11.89 17.30 16.98
CA GLU A 236 -13.29 17.59 16.67
C GLU A 236 -13.38 18.07 15.23
N HIS A 237 -14.52 17.84 14.57
CA HIS A 237 -14.72 18.27 13.20
C HIS A 237 -16.00 19.09 13.06
N THR A 238 -15.96 20.08 12.16
CA THR A 238 -17.14 20.84 11.74
C THR A 238 -17.17 20.88 10.22
N ALA A 239 -18.33 20.57 9.64
CA ALA A 239 -18.52 20.58 8.20
C ALA A 239 -19.66 21.52 7.82
N TYR A 240 -19.46 22.27 6.74
CA TYR A 240 -20.47 23.14 6.16
C TYR A 240 -20.26 23.25 4.65
N GLN A 241 -21.34 23.53 3.94
CA GLN A 241 -21.31 23.82 2.51
C GLN A 241 -21.77 25.26 2.30
N SER A 242 -20.97 26.05 1.59
CA SER A 242 -21.30 27.41 1.16
C SER A 242 -21.23 27.45 -0.35
N ASP A 243 -22.37 27.70 -1.00
CA ASP A 243 -22.50 27.67 -2.45
C ASP A 243 -21.98 26.33 -3.04
N THR A 244 -20.98 26.39 -3.91
CA THR A 244 -20.32 25.23 -4.51
C THR A 244 -19.12 24.72 -3.70
N GLN A 245 -18.82 25.31 -2.54
CA GLN A 245 -17.70 24.91 -1.70
C GLN A 245 -18.15 24.09 -0.50
N PHE A 246 -17.63 22.88 -0.38
CA PHE A 246 -17.73 22.08 0.82
C PHE A 246 -16.45 22.24 1.65
N VAL A 247 -16.60 22.57 2.93
CA VAL A 247 -15.49 22.79 3.86
C VAL A 247 -15.61 21.87 5.06
N LEU A 248 -14.57 21.07 5.28
CA LEU A 248 -14.38 20.25 6.48
C LEU A 248 -13.23 20.83 7.29
N GLU A 249 -13.52 21.30 8.51
CA GLU A 249 -12.52 21.76 9.46
C GLU A 249 -12.29 20.68 10.53
N VAL A 250 -11.03 20.32 10.76
CA VAL A 250 -10.60 19.38 11.80
C VAL A 250 -9.72 20.12 12.79
N LYS A 251 -10.21 20.29 14.03
CA LYS A 251 -9.52 21.01 15.10
C LYS A 251 -8.94 20.02 16.10
N PRO A 252 -7.68 20.20 16.55
CA PRO A 252 -7.13 19.35 17.60
C PRO A 252 -7.87 19.67 18.91
N VAL A 253 -8.39 18.64 19.56
CA VAL A 253 -8.87 18.74 20.94
C VAL A 253 -7.62 18.73 21.80
N VAL A 254 -7.11 19.93 22.08
CA VAL A 254 -6.08 20.10 23.10
C VAL A 254 -6.74 19.75 24.43
N LEU A 255 -6.52 18.52 24.89
CA LEU A 255 -6.62 18.17 26.29
C LEU A 255 -5.54 18.97 26.99
N ASP A 256 -5.88 20.22 27.29
CA ASP A 256 -5.10 21.14 28.04
C ASP A 256 -5.04 20.56 29.46
N ALA A 257 -4.20 19.55 29.71
CA ALA A 257 -4.09 18.87 31.01
C ALA A 257 -3.63 19.85 32.10
N SER A 258 -3.10 21.01 31.71
CA SER A 258 -2.75 22.14 32.58
C SER A 258 -3.83 23.23 32.66
N ARG A 259 -4.83 23.27 31.77
CA ARG A 259 -5.92 24.26 31.77
C ARG A 259 -7.30 23.66 32.13
N ALA A 260 -7.51 22.37 31.88
CA ALA A 260 -8.60 21.55 32.43
C ALA A 260 -8.35 21.13 33.89
N ALA A 261 -7.08 21.15 34.35
CA ALA A 261 -6.76 20.99 35.77
C ALA A 261 -7.10 22.25 36.61
N GLN A 262 -7.36 23.40 35.99
CA GLN A 262 -7.62 24.65 36.71
C GLN A 262 -9.01 25.26 36.47
N ARG A 263 -9.79 24.78 35.48
CA ARG A 263 -11.22 25.11 35.36
C ARG A 263 -12.01 23.85 35.06
N GLY A 264 -12.48 23.18 36.10
CA GLY A 264 -13.51 22.15 35.96
C GLY A 264 -13.39 20.89 36.81
N ARG A 265 -12.41 20.74 37.73
CA ARG A 265 -12.51 19.66 38.74
C ARG A 265 -13.68 19.90 39.70
N TYR A 266 -14.08 21.16 39.81
CA TYR A 266 -15.13 21.62 40.70
C TYR A 266 -16.05 22.56 39.90
N THR A 267 -17.26 22.09 39.62
CA THR A 267 -18.32 22.75 38.85
C THR A 267 -19.51 23.16 39.71
N GLY A 268 -19.44 22.91 41.02
CA GLY A 268 -20.51 23.16 41.96
C GLY A 268 -20.84 24.64 42.13
N GLU A 269 -22.09 24.91 42.51
CA GLU A 269 -22.53 26.25 42.93
C GLU A 269 -21.62 26.80 44.03
N LYS A 270 -21.35 28.11 43.96
CA LYS A 270 -20.40 28.78 44.86
C LYS A 270 -21.04 29.03 46.23
N LEU A 271 -20.23 28.78 47.24
CA LEU A 271 -20.63 28.67 48.62
C LEU A 271 -19.63 29.45 49.49
N SER A 272 -20.16 30.25 50.42
CA SER A 272 -19.35 30.96 51.42
C SER A 272 -19.77 30.51 52.81
N LEU A 273 -18.86 29.85 53.52
CA LEU A 273 -19.10 29.24 54.83
C LEU A 273 -18.00 29.64 55.80
N ASN A 274 -18.37 29.89 57.05
CA ASN A 274 -17.41 30.17 58.11
C ASN A 274 -17.75 29.28 59.32
N PHE A 275 -16.97 28.24 59.53
CA PHE A 275 -17.09 27.32 60.65
C PHE A 275 -15.89 27.45 61.56
N GLN A 276 -16.16 27.62 62.85
CA GLN A 276 -15.16 27.61 63.90
C GLN A 276 -15.50 26.47 64.84
N ASN A 277 -14.63 25.46 64.90
CA ASN A 277 -14.78 24.30 65.78
C ASN A 277 -16.13 23.57 65.64
N VAL A 278 -16.53 23.24 64.40
CA VAL A 278 -17.81 22.56 64.12
C VAL A 278 -17.55 21.10 63.75
N GLU A 279 -18.42 20.18 64.17
CA GLU A 279 -18.31 18.76 63.80
C GLU A 279 -18.39 18.57 62.28
N VAL A 280 -17.51 17.71 61.74
CA VAL A 280 -17.41 17.45 60.29
C VAL A 280 -18.75 16.97 59.71
N ARG A 281 -19.53 16.20 60.47
CA ARG A 281 -20.87 15.72 60.07
C ARG A 281 -21.86 16.86 59.87
N ALA A 282 -21.86 17.85 60.76
CA ALA A 282 -22.72 19.02 60.64
C ALA A 282 -22.34 19.86 59.40
N VAL A 283 -21.05 19.97 59.11
CA VAL A 283 -20.55 20.65 57.91
C VAL A 283 -20.98 19.92 56.62
N LEU A 284 -20.90 18.58 56.60
CA LEU A 284 -21.32 17.77 55.45
C LEU A 284 -22.83 17.85 55.20
N ASN A 285 -23.65 17.91 56.26
CA ASN A 285 -25.10 18.10 56.13
C ASN A 285 -25.46 19.47 55.54
N VAL A 286 -24.78 20.54 55.94
CA VAL A 286 -25.00 21.87 55.34
C VAL A 286 -24.67 21.88 53.84
N ILE A 287 -23.67 21.09 53.42
CA ILE A 287 -23.35 20.92 51.99
C ILE A 287 -24.42 20.08 51.28
N ALA A 288 -24.95 19.04 51.93
CA ALA A 288 -26.05 18.24 51.40
C ALA A 288 -27.32 19.09 51.18
N ASP A 289 -27.71 19.88 52.19
CA ASP A 289 -28.87 20.77 52.15
C ASP A 289 -28.75 21.87 51.09
N PHE A 290 -27.52 22.32 50.81
CA PHE A 290 -27.27 23.33 49.79
C PHE A 290 -27.28 22.77 48.36
N THR A 291 -27.00 21.47 48.18
CA THR A 291 -26.78 20.86 46.86
C THR A 291 -27.89 19.91 46.41
N ASP A 292 -28.94 19.73 47.24
CA ASP A 292 -29.99 18.73 47.08
C ASP A 292 -29.46 17.28 46.89
N LEU A 293 -28.22 17.02 47.31
CA LEU A 293 -27.58 15.71 47.21
C LEU A 293 -27.78 14.91 48.49
N ASN A 294 -28.12 13.62 48.34
CA ASN A 294 -28.23 12.73 49.47
C ASN A 294 -26.83 12.27 49.92
N ILE A 295 -26.31 12.84 51.00
CA ILE A 295 -25.01 12.47 51.58
C ILE A 295 -25.24 11.50 52.75
N ILE A 296 -24.65 10.30 52.68
CA ILE A 296 -24.65 9.32 53.76
C ILE A 296 -23.27 9.30 54.39
N THR A 297 -23.19 9.80 55.63
CA THR A 297 -21.97 9.82 56.43
C THR A 297 -21.90 8.59 57.34
N SER A 298 -20.81 7.82 57.28
CA SER A 298 -20.57 6.72 58.23
C SER A 298 -20.54 7.22 59.69
N ASP A 299 -20.89 6.37 60.64
CA ASP A 299 -20.84 6.66 62.08
C ASP A 299 -19.40 6.91 62.58
N THR A 300 -18.42 6.33 61.90
CA THR A 300 -16.98 6.46 62.13
C THR A 300 -16.39 7.84 61.78
N VAL A 301 -17.15 8.71 61.10
CA VAL A 301 -16.71 10.08 60.77
C VAL A 301 -16.74 10.96 62.03
N THR A 302 -15.57 11.25 62.60
CA THR A 302 -15.42 12.00 63.86
C THR A 302 -14.50 13.23 63.75
N GLY A 303 -14.76 14.21 64.63
CA GLY A 303 -13.90 15.36 64.88
C GLY A 303 -14.43 16.71 64.35
N ASN A 304 -13.71 17.77 64.71
CA ASN A 304 -14.11 19.18 64.63
C ASN A 304 -13.29 20.01 63.63
N ILE A 305 -13.86 20.46 62.52
CA ILE A 305 -13.14 21.27 61.55
C ILE A 305 -13.37 22.77 61.79
N THR A 306 -12.30 23.55 61.64
CA THR A 306 -12.35 25.01 61.56
C THR A 306 -11.99 25.38 60.13
N LEU A 307 -12.93 25.95 59.39
CA LEU A 307 -12.78 26.23 57.96
C LEU A 307 -13.50 27.53 57.60
N ARG A 308 -12.81 28.40 56.88
CA ARG A 308 -13.39 29.61 56.31
C ARG A 308 -13.26 29.55 54.79
N LEU A 309 -14.38 29.35 54.11
CA LEU A 309 -14.48 29.32 52.66
C LEU A 309 -15.22 30.57 52.18
N LYS A 310 -14.69 31.23 51.14
CA LYS A 310 -15.34 32.38 50.50
C LYS A 310 -15.35 32.16 49.00
N ASP A 311 -16.55 32.18 48.41
CA ASP A 311 -16.79 32.02 46.97
C ASP A 311 -16.17 30.74 46.37
N VAL A 312 -16.23 29.63 47.11
CA VAL A 312 -15.66 28.33 46.72
C VAL A 312 -16.78 27.41 46.21
N PRO A 313 -16.65 26.75 45.04
CA PRO A 313 -17.57 25.70 44.59
C PRO A 313 -17.80 24.61 45.66
N TRP A 314 -19.03 24.13 45.84
CA TRP A 314 -19.35 23.17 46.92
C TRP A 314 -18.59 21.84 46.81
N ASP A 315 -18.26 21.39 45.60
CA ASP A 315 -17.50 20.16 45.35
C ASP A 315 -16.02 20.35 45.67
N GLN A 316 -15.49 21.56 45.48
CA GLN A 316 -14.17 21.95 45.99
C GLN A 316 -14.17 22.02 47.52
N ALA A 317 -15.22 22.58 48.10
CA ALA A 317 -15.39 22.64 49.55
C ALA A 317 -15.45 21.22 50.15
N LEU A 318 -16.22 20.32 49.54
CA LEU A 318 -16.35 18.93 49.95
C LEU A 318 -15.00 18.21 49.89
N ASP A 319 -14.25 18.32 48.78
CA ASP A 319 -12.95 17.66 48.64
C ASP A 319 -11.92 18.20 49.66
N ILE A 320 -11.91 19.51 49.94
CA ILE A 320 -11.05 20.09 51.00
C ILE A 320 -11.38 19.51 52.37
N ILE A 321 -12.67 19.36 52.69
CA ILE A 321 -13.13 18.77 53.97
C ILE A 321 -12.71 17.30 54.05
N LEU A 322 -12.91 16.53 52.97
CA LEU A 322 -12.53 15.14 52.90
C LEU A 322 -11.01 14.95 53.08
N GLN A 323 -10.19 15.73 52.37
CA GLN A 323 -8.73 15.67 52.45
C GLN A 323 -8.18 16.07 53.82
N THR A 324 -8.72 17.13 54.42
CA THR A 324 -8.25 17.63 55.73
C THR A 324 -8.46 16.61 56.85
N ARG A 325 -9.42 15.69 56.68
CA ARG A 325 -9.79 14.67 57.68
C ARG A 325 -9.55 13.24 57.23
N GLY A 326 -8.86 13.03 56.11
CA GLY A 326 -8.54 11.68 55.60
C GLY A 326 -9.78 10.85 55.23
N LEU A 327 -10.89 11.52 54.90
CA LEU A 327 -12.11 10.90 54.42
C LEU A 327 -12.06 10.77 52.89
N ASP A 328 -12.83 9.83 52.35
CA ASP A 328 -13.00 9.68 50.91
C ASP A 328 -14.50 9.53 50.60
N SER A 329 -14.88 9.71 49.35
CA SER A 329 -16.28 9.60 48.92
C SER A 329 -16.46 8.62 47.77
N ARG A 330 -17.61 7.97 47.72
CA ARG A 330 -18.04 7.12 46.60
C ARG A 330 -19.44 7.54 46.17
N ARG A 331 -19.56 7.95 44.91
CA ARG A 331 -20.84 8.30 44.30
C ARG A 331 -21.48 7.06 43.70
N SER A 332 -22.69 6.74 44.14
CA SER A 332 -23.55 5.75 43.50
C SER A 332 -24.85 6.45 43.10
N GLY A 333 -24.93 6.88 41.84
CA GLY A 333 -26.07 7.63 41.31
C GLY A 333 -26.28 8.98 42.02
N ASN A 334 -27.42 9.11 42.71
CA ASN A 334 -27.86 10.31 43.44
C ASN A 334 -27.43 10.34 44.92
N VAL A 335 -26.65 9.34 45.36
CA VAL A 335 -26.22 9.22 46.76
C VAL A 335 -24.69 9.25 46.82
N ILE A 336 -24.16 10.07 47.73
CA ILE A 336 -22.72 10.16 48.02
C ILE A 336 -22.47 9.52 49.39
N TRP A 337 -21.69 8.44 49.41
CA TRP A 337 -21.23 7.82 50.64
C TRP A 337 -19.90 8.43 51.06
N ILE A 338 -19.81 8.90 52.31
CA ILE A 338 -18.61 9.49 52.90
C ILE A 338 -18.20 8.67 54.11
N ALA A 339 -16.98 8.16 54.09
CA ALA A 339 -16.39 7.38 55.18
C ALA A 339 -14.85 7.57 55.19
N PRO A 340 -14.16 7.16 56.27
CA PRO A 340 -12.71 7.13 56.30
C PRO A 340 -12.15 6.33 55.12
N ARG A 341 -11.04 6.80 54.55
CA ARG A 341 -10.42 6.20 53.35
C ARG A 341 -10.12 4.71 53.52
N ASP A 342 -9.73 4.29 54.72
CA ASP A 342 -9.41 2.90 55.04
C ASP A 342 -10.64 2.00 55.03
N GLU A 343 -11.81 2.51 55.46
CA GLU A 343 -13.06 1.75 55.49
C GLU A 343 -13.58 1.50 54.06
N LEU A 344 -13.55 2.54 53.22
CA LEU A 344 -13.93 2.43 51.80
C LEU A 344 -12.99 1.51 51.02
N ALA A 345 -11.67 1.63 51.23
CA ALA A 345 -10.70 0.74 50.61
C ALA A 345 -10.90 -0.72 51.03
N THR A 346 -11.18 -0.96 52.32
CA THR A 346 -11.44 -2.31 52.84
C THR A 346 -12.71 -2.89 52.24
N ARG A 347 -13.79 -2.11 52.16
CA ARG A 347 -15.06 -2.54 51.55
C ARG A 347 -14.93 -2.84 50.06
N GLU A 348 -14.18 -2.02 49.34
CA GLU A 348 -13.91 -2.20 47.91
C GLU A 348 -13.06 -3.46 47.67
N LYS A 349 -12.02 -3.68 48.49
CA LYS A 349 -11.25 -4.92 48.48
C LYS A 349 -12.14 -6.14 48.75
N LEU A 350 -12.98 -6.10 49.80
CA LEU A 350 -13.92 -7.19 50.11
C LEU A 350 -14.95 -7.40 49.01
N ALA A 351 -15.43 -6.34 48.35
CA ALA A 351 -16.37 -6.46 47.23
C ALA A 351 -15.70 -7.10 45.99
N LEU A 352 -14.46 -6.73 45.68
CA LEU A 352 -13.68 -7.34 44.60
C LEU A 352 -13.29 -8.78 44.92
N GLU A 353 -12.93 -9.09 46.17
CA GLU A 353 -12.68 -10.45 46.65
C GLU A 353 -13.97 -11.29 46.61
N ALA A 354 -15.10 -10.74 47.02
CA ALA A 354 -16.40 -11.41 46.91
C ALA A 354 -16.78 -11.65 45.44
N GLN A 355 -16.51 -10.70 44.55
CA GLN A 355 -16.74 -10.87 43.12
C GLN A 355 -15.82 -11.94 42.52
N GLN A 356 -14.55 -12.00 42.94
CA GLN A 356 -13.65 -13.09 42.56
C GLN A 356 -14.12 -14.44 43.10
N GLN A 357 -14.57 -14.50 44.36
CA GLN A 357 -15.14 -15.71 44.96
C GLN A 357 -16.41 -16.15 44.23
N ILE A 358 -17.30 -15.23 43.85
CA ILE A 358 -18.50 -15.54 43.05
C ILE A 358 -18.08 -16.12 41.70
N SER A 359 -17.11 -15.52 41.01
CA SER A 359 -16.59 -16.04 39.75
C SER A 359 -15.91 -17.41 39.90
N ASP A 360 -15.24 -17.67 41.02
CA ASP A 360 -14.57 -18.95 41.31
C ASP A 360 -15.57 -20.05 41.71
N LEU A 361 -16.70 -19.67 42.31
CA LEU A 361 -17.81 -20.54 42.73
C LEU A 361 -18.83 -20.80 41.62
N GLU A 362 -18.77 -20.06 40.51
CA GLU A 362 -19.64 -20.29 39.36
C GLU A 362 -19.46 -21.71 38.79
N GLN A 363 -20.56 -22.35 38.41
CA GLN A 363 -20.55 -23.72 37.94
C GLN A 363 -19.88 -23.80 36.56
N THR A 364 -18.90 -24.70 36.40
CA THR A 364 -18.29 -24.97 35.10
C THR A 364 -19.22 -25.80 34.22
N ARG A 365 -19.22 -25.51 32.92
CA ARG A 365 -19.94 -26.26 31.88
C ARG A 365 -18.94 -26.73 30.84
N THR A 366 -19.26 -27.82 30.16
CA THR A 366 -18.46 -28.33 29.04
C THR A 366 -19.19 -28.04 27.75
N GLU A 367 -18.52 -27.37 26.82
CA GLU A 367 -18.99 -27.17 25.46
C GLU A 367 -18.00 -27.80 24.46
N SER A 368 -18.54 -28.36 23.38
CA SER A 368 -17.76 -28.90 22.27
C SER A 368 -17.74 -27.93 21.10
N PHE A 369 -16.55 -27.71 20.56
CA PHE A 369 -16.30 -26.88 19.38
C PHE A 369 -15.67 -27.73 18.29
N GLN A 370 -16.34 -27.84 17.14
CA GLN A 370 -15.78 -28.51 15.98
C GLN A 370 -14.98 -27.51 15.14
N MET A 371 -13.72 -27.84 14.85
CA MET A 371 -12.82 -26.97 14.08
C MET A 371 -12.83 -27.41 12.62
N ASN A 372 -13.00 -26.46 11.69
CA ASN A 372 -13.12 -26.75 10.26
C ASN A 372 -11.82 -26.55 9.48
N TYR A 373 -11.07 -25.49 9.81
CA TYR A 373 -9.88 -25.09 9.08
C TYR A 373 -8.61 -25.22 9.94
N GLN A 374 -8.68 -24.82 11.21
CA GLN A 374 -7.56 -24.93 12.14
C GLN A 374 -7.49 -26.32 12.80
N LYS A 375 -6.27 -26.74 13.14
CA LYS A 375 -6.06 -27.97 13.93
C LYS A 375 -6.43 -27.70 15.39
N ALA A 376 -7.34 -28.50 15.94
CA ALA A 376 -7.79 -28.37 17.33
C ALA A 376 -6.62 -28.47 18.34
N ILE A 377 -5.55 -29.20 17.99
CA ILE A 377 -4.35 -29.34 18.83
C ILE A 377 -3.59 -28.02 19.00
N ASP A 378 -3.52 -27.20 17.96
CA ASP A 378 -2.79 -25.93 18.01
C ASP A 378 -3.61 -24.88 18.75
N VAL A 379 -4.94 -24.95 18.65
CA VAL A 379 -5.87 -24.13 19.43
C VAL A 379 -5.89 -24.53 20.91
N GLN A 380 -5.79 -25.82 21.23
CA GLN A 380 -5.69 -26.27 22.62
C GLN A 380 -4.45 -25.68 23.30
N LYS A 381 -3.29 -25.69 22.62
CA LYS A 381 -2.08 -25.04 23.11
C LYS A 381 -2.29 -23.56 23.39
N LEU A 382 -2.99 -22.85 22.49
CA LEU A 382 -3.31 -21.43 22.67
C LEU A 382 -4.21 -21.18 23.91
N LEU A 383 -5.19 -22.04 24.16
CA LEU A 383 -6.13 -21.87 25.27
C LEU A 383 -5.55 -22.29 26.63
N SER A 384 -4.69 -23.30 26.64
CA SER A 384 -4.10 -23.87 27.86
C SER A 384 -2.69 -23.35 28.18
N ASP A 385 -2.17 -22.36 27.45
CA ASP A 385 -0.83 -21.81 27.70
C ASP A 385 -0.74 -21.27 29.14
N PRO A 386 0.20 -21.76 29.98
CA PRO A 386 0.38 -21.28 31.35
C PRO A 386 0.71 -19.80 31.46
N ASN A 387 1.32 -19.20 30.43
CA ASN A 387 1.76 -17.81 30.42
C ASN A 387 0.66 -16.83 29.99
N GLN A 388 -0.30 -17.29 29.18
CA GLN A 388 -1.41 -16.49 28.65
C GLN A 388 -2.71 -17.27 28.76
N ARG A 389 -3.15 -17.45 30.01
CA ARG A 389 -4.34 -18.25 30.31
C ARG A 389 -5.62 -17.51 29.89
N ILE A 390 -6.18 -17.92 28.74
CA ILE A 390 -7.50 -17.48 28.28
C ILE A 390 -8.60 -18.15 29.10
N LEU A 391 -8.36 -19.40 29.50
CA LEU A 391 -9.23 -20.17 30.39
C LEU A 391 -9.10 -19.72 31.86
N SER A 392 -10.14 -19.94 32.64
CA SER A 392 -10.09 -19.72 34.09
C SER A 392 -9.11 -20.68 34.77
N LYS A 393 -8.81 -20.44 36.06
CA LYS A 393 -7.95 -21.34 36.86
C LYS A 393 -8.45 -22.79 36.87
N ARG A 394 -9.77 -22.99 36.78
CA ARG A 394 -10.45 -24.28 36.79
C ARG A 394 -10.78 -24.79 35.38
N GLY A 395 -10.50 -23.98 34.36
CA GLY A 395 -10.79 -24.32 32.98
C GLY A 395 -9.83 -25.38 32.44
N SER A 396 -10.36 -26.30 31.63
CA SER A 396 -9.55 -27.28 30.91
C SER A 396 -10.02 -27.44 29.46
N ALA A 397 -9.09 -27.76 28.57
CA ALA A 397 -9.36 -27.99 27.16
C ALA A 397 -8.74 -29.32 26.74
N VAL A 398 -9.57 -30.19 26.16
CA VAL A 398 -9.19 -31.52 25.67
C VAL A 398 -9.56 -31.63 24.20
N VAL A 399 -8.71 -32.29 23.40
CA VAL A 399 -8.92 -32.44 21.96
C VAL A 399 -9.16 -33.91 21.62
N ASP A 400 -10.18 -34.18 20.82
CA ASP A 400 -10.27 -35.42 20.05
C ASP A 400 -9.70 -35.18 18.64
N THR A 401 -8.52 -35.74 18.39
CA THR A 401 -7.79 -35.56 17.12
C THR A 401 -8.46 -36.27 15.95
N ARG A 402 -9.26 -37.32 16.20
CA ARG A 402 -9.94 -38.08 15.14
C ARG A 402 -11.09 -37.27 14.53
N THR A 403 -11.79 -36.50 15.35
CA THR A 403 -12.94 -35.69 14.92
C THR A 403 -12.61 -34.20 14.78
N ASN A 404 -11.38 -33.79 15.10
CA ASN A 404 -10.95 -32.39 15.19
C ASN A 404 -11.90 -31.54 16.06
N THR A 405 -12.37 -32.13 17.17
CA THR A 405 -13.25 -31.46 18.13
C THR A 405 -12.49 -31.09 19.39
N LEU A 406 -12.76 -29.87 19.87
CA LEU A 406 -12.20 -29.30 21.08
C LEU A 406 -13.29 -29.26 22.15
N PHE A 407 -13.09 -29.99 23.25
CA PHE A 407 -13.95 -29.95 24.43
C PHE A 407 -13.35 -28.95 25.42
N VAL A 408 -14.06 -27.86 25.68
CA VAL A 408 -13.65 -26.83 26.64
C VAL A 408 -14.59 -26.89 27.83
N GLN A 409 -14.04 -27.06 29.02
CA GLN A 409 -14.76 -26.98 30.28
C GLN A 409 -14.37 -25.70 31.00
N ASP A 410 -15.31 -24.76 31.16
CA ASP A 410 -15.10 -23.50 31.88
C ASP A 410 -16.42 -22.86 32.35
N THR A 411 -16.34 -21.69 33.00
CA THR A 411 -17.49 -20.83 33.34
C THR A 411 -18.21 -20.34 32.06
N PRO A 412 -19.54 -20.15 32.10
CA PRO A 412 -20.32 -19.72 30.92
C PRO A 412 -19.79 -18.43 30.27
N SER A 413 -19.36 -17.46 31.09
CA SER A 413 -18.77 -16.20 30.62
C SER A 413 -17.51 -16.41 29.78
N ARG A 414 -16.61 -17.32 30.19
CA ARG A 414 -15.40 -17.68 29.45
C ARG A 414 -15.69 -18.50 28.20
N LEU A 415 -16.68 -19.39 28.24
CA LEU A 415 -17.09 -20.16 27.05
C LEU A 415 -17.60 -19.25 25.93
N ASP A 416 -18.32 -18.18 26.25
CA ASP A 416 -18.74 -17.18 25.26
C ASP A 416 -17.56 -16.39 24.67
N GLU A 417 -16.53 -16.08 25.48
CA GLU A 417 -15.28 -15.46 25.00
C GLU A 417 -14.52 -16.41 24.07
N VAL A 418 -14.38 -17.68 24.45
CA VAL A 418 -13.76 -18.73 23.62
C VAL A 418 -14.53 -18.87 22.31
N ARG A 419 -15.87 -18.93 22.33
CA ARG A 419 -16.69 -19.00 21.11
C ARG A 419 -16.41 -17.83 20.17
N LYS A 420 -16.36 -16.60 20.70
CA LYS A 420 -16.05 -15.39 19.92
C LYS A 420 -14.63 -15.41 19.36
N LEU A 421 -13.67 -15.97 20.10
CA LEU A 421 -12.29 -16.11 19.66
C LEU A 421 -12.18 -17.15 18.53
N LEU A 422 -12.75 -18.34 18.74
CA LEU A 422 -12.78 -19.43 17.75
C LEU A 422 -13.37 -18.99 16.42
N ALA A 423 -14.49 -18.23 16.46
CA ALA A 423 -15.12 -17.69 15.26
C ALA A 423 -14.23 -16.72 14.45
N LYS A 424 -13.22 -16.11 15.07
CA LYS A 424 -12.26 -15.22 14.38
C LYS A 424 -11.03 -15.95 13.84
N ILE A 425 -10.62 -17.05 14.46
CA ILE A 425 -9.41 -17.79 14.08
C ILE A 425 -9.67 -18.97 13.14
N ASP A 426 -10.85 -19.59 13.20
CA ASP A 426 -11.24 -20.71 12.31
C ASP A 426 -11.76 -20.19 10.97
N VAL A 427 -10.89 -19.48 10.25
CA VAL A 427 -11.14 -18.97 8.90
C VAL A 427 -10.33 -19.76 7.86
N PRO A 428 -10.83 -19.93 6.62
CA PRO A 428 -10.09 -20.60 5.57
C PRO A 428 -8.77 -19.87 5.26
N VAL A 429 -7.69 -20.63 5.14
CA VAL A 429 -6.40 -20.10 4.70
C VAL A 429 -6.43 -19.84 3.20
N ARG A 430 -5.96 -18.65 2.80
CA ARG A 430 -5.81 -18.30 1.39
C ARG A 430 -4.67 -19.12 0.78
N GLN A 431 -4.82 -19.46 -0.50
CA GLN A 431 -3.78 -20.16 -1.26
C GLN A 431 -3.05 -19.19 -2.18
N VAL A 432 -1.76 -19.43 -2.39
CA VAL A 432 -0.90 -18.65 -3.29
C VAL A 432 -0.28 -19.60 -4.30
N MET A 433 -0.47 -19.29 -5.59
CA MET A 433 0.26 -19.88 -6.68
C MET A 433 1.52 -19.06 -6.94
N ILE A 434 2.67 -19.71 -6.94
CA ILE A 434 3.96 -19.08 -7.22
C ILE A 434 4.47 -19.67 -8.53
N GLU A 435 4.79 -18.78 -9.47
CA GLU A 435 5.43 -19.12 -10.74
C GLU A 435 6.82 -18.50 -10.76
N ALA A 436 7.85 -19.32 -10.93
CA ALA A 436 9.18 -18.85 -11.26
C ALA A 436 9.40 -18.97 -12.76
N ARG A 437 10.15 -18.04 -13.35
CA ARG A 437 10.66 -18.15 -14.72
C ARG A 437 12.14 -17.90 -14.71
N ILE A 438 12.90 -18.92 -15.05
CA ILE A 438 14.35 -18.84 -15.22
C ILE A 438 14.60 -18.76 -16.72
N VAL A 439 15.12 -17.63 -17.17
CA VAL A 439 15.42 -17.37 -18.58
C VAL A 439 16.93 -17.34 -18.73
N GLU A 440 17.45 -18.18 -19.60
CA GLU A 440 18.85 -18.24 -19.97
C GLU A 440 18.99 -17.98 -21.46
N ALA A 441 19.80 -16.99 -21.81
CA ALA A 441 20.11 -16.62 -23.19
C ALA A 441 21.62 -16.74 -23.41
N ASN A 442 21.98 -17.48 -24.46
CA ASN A 442 23.36 -17.74 -24.82
C ASN A 442 23.58 -17.23 -26.25
N GLU A 443 24.60 -16.41 -26.46
CA GLU A 443 25.04 -15.93 -27.77
C GLU A 443 26.53 -16.29 -27.93
N THR A 444 26.87 -17.01 -28.99
CA THR A 444 28.24 -17.38 -29.32
C THR A 444 28.57 -16.89 -30.72
N PHE A 445 29.69 -16.21 -30.86
CA PHE A 445 30.23 -15.78 -32.13
C PHE A 445 31.64 -16.34 -32.28
N SER A 446 31.92 -16.92 -33.43
CA SER A 446 33.26 -17.40 -33.76
C SER A 446 33.63 -17.02 -35.18
N ARG A 447 34.83 -16.48 -35.35
CA ARG A 447 35.44 -16.18 -36.64
C ARG A 447 36.86 -16.68 -36.67
N ASN A 448 37.23 -17.46 -37.67
CA ASN A 448 38.59 -17.96 -37.86
C ASN A 448 38.99 -17.81 -39.32
N LEU A 449 40.15 -17.23 -39.58
CA LEU A 449 40.73 -17.10 -40.91
C LEU A 449 42.15 -17.62 -40.89
N GLY A 450 42.48 -18.50 -41.83
CA GLY A 450 43.78 -19.15 -41.92
C GLY A 450 44.18 -19.47 -43.35
N VAL A 451 45.47 -19.74 -43.54
CA VAL A 451 46.10 -19.90 -44.84
C VAL A 451 47.06 -21.08 -44.83
N LYS A 452 47.10 -21.84 -45.93
CA LYS A 452 48.23 -22.70 -46.25
C LYS A 452 48.88 -22.25 -47.55
N LEU A 453 50.20 -22.23 -47.55
CA LEU A 453 51.02 -21.95 -48.73
C LEU A 453 51.98 -23.12 -48.95
N GLY A 454 52.11 -23.58 -50.18
CA GLY A 454 53.03 -24.65 -50.53
C GLY A 454 53.73 -24.37 -51.86
N TYR A 455 54.95 -24.88 -51.97
CA TYR A 455 55.70 -24.86 -53.23
C TYR A 455 56.27 -26.24 -53.48
N LEU A 456 55.93 -26.81 -54.64
CA LEU A 456 56.36 -28.13 -55.05
C LEU A 456 57.12 -28.04 -56.38
N ASP A 457 58.33 -28.57 -56.41
CA ASP A 457 59.13 -28.79 -57.61
C ASP A 457 59.34 -30.30 -57.82
N ASN A 458 58.50 -30.86 -58.69
CA ASN A 458 58.45 -32.30 -58.96
C ASN A 458 59.56 -32.76 -59.93
N ARG A 459 60.47 -31.87 -60.37
CA ARG A 459 61.53 -32.23 -61.32
C ARG A 459 62.46 -33.29 -60.78
N GLY A 460 62.82 -33.26 -59.49
CA GLY A 460 63.65 -34.30 -58.88
C GLY A 460 63.06 -35.70 -59.01
N LEU A 461 61.74 -35.81 -58.83
CA LEU A 461 61.00 -37.07 -58.94
C LEU A 461 60.74 -37.50 -60.38
N ARG A 462 60.83 -36.58 -61.34
CA ARG A 462 60.72 -36.83 -62.79
C ARG A 462 62.08 -37.01 -63.49
N GLY A 463 63.16 -37.21 -62.73
CA GLY A 463 64.51 -37.43 -63.27
C GLY A 463 65.25 -36.17 -63.71
N GLY A 464 64.69 -34.98 -63.42
CA GLY A 464 65.35 -33.69 -63.59
C GLY A 464 66.01 -33.19 -62.29
N THR A 465 66.57 -31.98 -62.33
CA THR A 465 67.16 -31.35 -61.14
C THR A 465 66.24 -30.27 -60.59
N PRO A 466 65.68 -30.41 -59.37
CA PRO A 466 64.80 -29.43 -58.75
C PRO A 466 65.58 -28.18 -58.32
N GLY A 467 64.85 -27.13 -57.93
CA GLY A 467 65.41 -25.85 -57.50
C GLY A 467 65.94 -24.97 -58.63
N SER A 468 66.23 -23.72 -58.29
CA SER A 468 66.76 -22.69 -59.20
C SER A 468 68.28 -22.54 -59.00
N PRO A 469 69.09 -22.38 -60.08
CA PRO A 469 70.53 -22.23 -59.96
C PRO A 469 70.92 -20.88 -59.32
N LEU A 470 71.89 -20.89 -58.40
CA LEU A 470 72.48 -19.71 -57.76
C LEU A 470 73.89 -19.35 -58.28
N GLY A 471 74.40 -20.11 -59.25
CA GLY A 471 75.79 -20.04 -59.71
C GLY A 471 76.70 -21.02 -58.95
N GLY A 472 77.88 -21.33 -59.50
CA GLY A 472 78.87 -22.21 -58.86
C GLY A 472 78.40 -23.65 -58.57
N GLY A 473 77.38 -24.15 -59.29
CA GLY A 473 76.78 -25.46 -59.05
C GLY A 473 75.75 -25.52 -57.92
N ALA A 474 75.58 -24.44 -57.14
CA ALA A 474 74.60 -24.36 -56.07
C ALA A 474 73.17 -24.12 -56.60
N ARG A 475 72.18 -24.64 -55.87
CA ARG A 475 70.75 -24.48 -56.18
C ARG A 475 69.96 -24.13 -54.93
N ILE A 476 68.87 -23.38 -55.09
CA ILE A 476 67.92 -23.06 -54.03
C ILE A 476 66.55 -23.67 -54.35
N LEU A 477 65.92 -24.26 -53.35
CA LEU A 477 64.58 -24.81 -53.44
C LEU A 477 63.81 -24.40 -52.18
N PRO A 478 62.75 -23.58 -52.28
CA PRO A 478 61.85 -23.36 -51.15
C PRO A 478 61.05 -24.64 -50.89
N SER A 479 60.99 -25.05 -49.63
CA SER A 479 60.23 -26.22 -49.16
C SER A 479 59.76 -25.98 -47.74
N GLY A 480 58.70 -26.68 -47.33
CA GLY A 480 58.07 -26.51 -46.03
C GLY A 480 58.97 -26.90 -44.87
N ASN A 481 59.59 -28.07 -44.96
CA ASN A 481 60.54 -28.53 -43.98
C ASN A 481 61.69 -29.31 -44.64
N TYR A 482 62.62 -29.78 -43.79
CA TYR A 482 63.79 -30.54 -44.24
C TYR A 482 63.40 -31.84 -44.99
N LEU A 483 62.36 -32.54 -44.54
CA LEU A 483 61.86 -33.75 -45.20
C LEU A 483 61.32 -33.42 -46.60
N GLY A 484 60.49 -32.40 -46.74
CA GLY A 484 59.96 -31.97 -48.04
C GLY A 484 61.07 -31.55 -49.02
N SER A 485 62.21 -31.03 -48.50
CA SER A 485 63.37 -30.73 -49.35
C SER A 485 64.07 -32.01 -49.83
N GLY A 486 64.19 -33.02 -48.97
CA GLY A 486 64.74 -34.34 -49.28
C GLY A 486 63.87 -35.12 -50.28
N GLU A 487 62.55 -35.08 -50.10
CA GLU A 487 61.58 -35.74 -50.98
C GLU A 487 61.58 -35.10 -52.37
N GLN A 488 61.62 -33.77 -52.47
CA GLN A 488 61.68 -33.07 -53.76
C GLN A 488 63.02 -33.25 -54.48
N THR A 489 64.11 -33.45 -53.73
CA THR A 489 65.47 -33.68 -54.26
C THR A 489 65.82 -35.15 -54.48
N ALA A 490 64.88 -36.06 -54.20
CA ALA A 490 65.10 -37.51 -54.24
C ALA A 490 66.24 -38.01 -53.34
N ASN A 491 66.59 -37.25 -52.29
CA ASN A 491 67.57 -37.64 -51.28
C ASN A 491 66.93 -38.47 -50.13
N THR A 492 65.59 -38.53 -50.08
CA THR A 492 64.83 -39.35 -49.13
C THR A 492 63.67 -40.06 -49.85
N THR A 493 63.17 -41.16 -49.27
CA THR A 493 61.99 -41.87 -49.78
C THR A 493 60.74 -40.99 -49.67
N VAL A 494 59.97 -40.87 -50.75
CA VAL A 494 58.70 -40.14 -50.74
C VAL A 494 57.66 -40.96 -50.02
N SER A 495 56.99 -40.35 -49.03
CA SER A 495 56.02 -41.02 -48.17
C SER A 495 54.77 -41.54 -48.91
N GLN A 496 54.51 -41.05 -50.13
CA GLN A 496 53.47 -41.56 -51.04
C GLN A 496 54.03 -41.78 -52.45
N PRO A 497 53.90 -42.99 -53.03
CA PRO A 497 54.57 -43.36 -54.30
C PRO A 497 53.91 -42.78 -55.56
N THR A 498 52.95 -41.85 -55.43
CA THR A 498 52.25 -41.22 -56.56
C THR A 498 52.52 -39.70 -56.56
N PRO A 499 53.00 -39.10 -57.66
CA PRO A 499 53.68 -37.79 -57.66
C PRO A 499 52.73 -36.58 -57.65
N THR A 500 51.57 -36.68 -57.01
CA THR A 500 50.50 -35.67 -57.06
C THR A 500 50.45 -34.74 -55.84
N PHE A 501 51.01 -35.14 -54.70
CA PHE A 501 51.03 -34.30 -53.49
C PHE A 501 52.12 -34.74 -52.50
N ILE A 502 52.95 -33.80 -52.06
CA ILE A 502 53.96 -34.02 -51.01
C ILE A 502 53.60 -33.09 -49.83
N PRO A 503 53.01 -33.61 -48.73
CA PRO A 503 52.51 -32.78 -47.63
C PRO A 503 53.56 -31.83 -47.02
N ASP A 504 54.82 -32.29 -46.96
CA ASP A 504 55.95 -31.58 -46.37
C ASP A 504 56.47 -30.38 -47.19
N THR A 505 55.85 -30.11 -48.34
CA THR A 505 56.15 -28.97 -49.22
C THR A 505 55.36 -27.70 -48.88
N GLN A 506 54.51 -27.77 -47.85
CA GLN A 506 53.76 -26.62 -47.34
C GLN A 506 54.67 -25.70 -46.49
N ASN A 507 54.98 -24.51 -47.02
CA ASN A 507 55.81 -23.48 -46.40
C ASN A 507 55.11 -22.75 -45.25
N VAL A 508 53.79 -22.54 -45.36
CA VAL A 508 52.97 -21.95 -44.29
C VAL A 508 51.81 -22.89 -44.07
N VAL A 509 51.60 -23.31 -42.81
CA VAL A 509 50.51 -24.20 -42.42
C VAL A 509 49.79 -23.57 -41.23
N LEU A 510 48.93 -22.60 -41.52
CA LEU A 510 48.15 -21.87 -40.52
C LEU A 510 46.65 -21.92 -40.85
N PRO A 511 46.05 -23.12 -41.05
CA PRO A 511 44.64 -23.22 -41.41
C PRO A 511 43.71 -22.73 -40.31
N ALA A 512 42.52 -22.28 -40.69
CA ALA A 512 41.42 -22.04 -39.77
C ALA A 512 40.94 -23.39 -39.22
N ALA A 513 41.25 -23.66 -37.95
CA ALA A 513 40.67 -24.78 -37.22
C ALA A 513 39.17 -24.55 -36.97
N GLY A 514 38.42 -25.64 -36.84
CA GLY A 514 37.03 -25.57 -36.42
C GLY A 514 36.90 -24.91 -35.04
N LEU A 515 35.86 -24.10 -34.87
CA LEU A 515 35.58 -23.36 -33.65
C LEU A 515 34.12 -23.58 -33.25
N ASN A 516 33.86 -23.76 -31.95
CA ASN A 516 32.52 -24.00 -31.41
C ASN A 516 31.74 -25.14 -32.08
N GLY A 517 32.43 -26.19 -32.54
CA GLY A 517 31.81 -27.34 -33.22
C GLY A 517 31.50 -27.13 -34.71
N PHE A 518 31.84 -25.96 -35.28
CA PHE A 518 31.72 -25.69 -36.71
C PHE A 518 33.07 -25.84 -37.40
N ASN A 519 33.08 -26.40 -38.60
CA ASN A 519 34.28 -26.55 -39.42
C ASN A 519 34.45 -25.37 -40.38
N ALA A 520 35.70 -24.97 -40.62
CA ALA A 520 36.01 -23.94 -41.61
C ALA A 520 35.83 -24.46 -43.04
N GLY A 521 35.28 -23.61 -43.92
CA GLY A 521 35.29 -23.85 -45.35
C GLY A 521 36.68 -23.55 -45.92
N SER A 522 37.09 -24.27 -46.97
CA SER A 522 38.37 -24.04 -47.64
C SER A 522 38.20 -23.80 -49.14
N LEU A 523 39.09 -22.97 -49.69
CA LEU A 523 39.25 -22.68 -51.11
C LEU A 523 40.72 -22.82 -51.46
N SER A 524 41.04 -23.75 -52.37
CA SER A 524 42.40 -23.94 -52.85
C SER A 524 42.57 -23.47 -54.29
N LEU A 525 43.71 -22.82 -54.54
CA LEU A 525 44.17 -22.34 -55.84
C LEU A 525 45.59 -22.85 -56.07
N SER A 526 45.85 -23.33 -57.28
CA SER A 526 47.14 -23.87 -57.68
C SER A 526 47.57 -23.22 -58.99
N ILE A 527 48.76 -22.64 -59.01
CA ILE A 527 49.38 -22.12 -60.24
C ILE A 527 50.55 -23.03 -60.58
N PHE A 528 50.67 -23.45 -61.83
CA PHE A 528 51.74 -24.33 -62.29
C PHE A 528 52.26 -23.95 -63.68
N ASN A 529 53.49 -24.32 -63.98
CA ASN A 529 54.07 -24.13 -65.31
C ASN A 529 53.48 -25.13 -66.32
N SER A 530 53.61 -24.86 -67.63
CA SER A 530 53.06 -25.72 -68.69
C SER A 530 53.52 -27.18 -68.63
N ALA A 531 54.72 -27.44 -68.13
CA ALA A 531 55.25 -28.78 -67.92
C ALA A 531 54.66 -29.51 -66.68
N MET A 532 53.86 -28.82 -65.86
CA MET A 532 53.29 -29.35 -64.62
C MET A 532 54.37 -29.90 -63.66
N GLU A 533 55.47 -29.16 -63.56
CA GLU A 533 56.65 -29.54 -62.79
C GLU A 533 56.84 -28.68 -61.54
N ARG A 534 56.36 -27.44 -61.57
CA ARG A 534 56.44 -26.50 -60.46
C ARG A 534 55.04 -26.02 -60.13
N PHE A 535 54.65 -26.17 -58.88
CA PHE A 535 53.35 -25.78 -58.37
C PHE A 535 53.50 -24.79 -57.21
N LEU A 536 52.71 -23.74 -57.25
CA LEU A 536 52.45 -22.86 -56.12
C LEU A 536 51.02 -23.12 -55.65
N PHE A 537 50.88 -23.56 -54.41
CA PHE A 537 49.60 -23.85 -53.77
C PHE A 537 49.25 -22.73 -52.79
N LEU A 538 48.01 -22.26 -52.87
CA LEU A 538 47.39 -21.37 -51.89
C LEU A 538 46.05 -21.99 -51.46
N GLU A 539 45.90 -22.29 -50.17
CA GLU A 539 44.63 -22.71 -49.59
C GLU A 539 44.21 -21.64 -48.58
N LEU A 540 43.06 -21.02 -48.81
CA LEU A 540 42.41 -20.14 -47.84
C LEU A 540 41.37 -20.97 -47.08
N SER A 541 41.33 -20.80 -45.77
CA SER A 541 40.35 -21.45 -44.89
C SER A 541 39.70 -20.41 -44.01
N ALA A 542 38.37 -20.37 -44.00
CA ALA A 542 37.59 -19.36 -43.31
C ALA A 542 36.36 -19.96 -42.62
N LEU A 543 36.07 -19.47 -41.43
CA LEU A 543 34.90 -19.78 -40.63
C LEU A 543 34.35 -18.47 -40.06
N GLU A 544 33.05 -18.28 -40.19
CA GLU A 544 32.29 -17.33 -39.39
C GLU A 544 30.97 -18.00 -39.00
N ALA A 545 30.69 -18.07 -37.72
CA ALA A 545 29.50 -18.71 -37.17
C ALA A 545 28.93 -17.88 -36.02
N ASP A 546 27.60 -17.71 -36.04
CA ASP A 546 26.80 -17.09 -34.99
C ASP A 546 25.80 -18.13 -34.45
N GLY A 547 25.85 -18.35 -33.15
CA GLY A 547 25.02 -19.31 -32.42
C GLY A 547 24.18 -18.60 -31.37
N LYS A 548 22.86 -18.78 -31.41
CA LYS A 548 21.93 -18.18 -30.44
C LYS A 548 21.06 -19.26 -29.82
N GLY A 549 21.01 -19.29 -28.50
CA GLY A 549 20.22 -20.22 -27.70
C GLY A 549 19.38 -19.48 -26.66
N LYS A 550 18.15 -19.93 -26.46
CA LYS A 550 17.25 -19.43 -25.40
C LYS A 550 16.58 -20.59 -24.70
N ILE A 551 16.76 -20.67 -23.38
CA ILE A 551 16.18 -21.70 -22.52
C ILE A 551 15.27 -21.01 -21.51
N ILE A 552 14.02 -21.44 -21.43
CA ILE A 552 13.07 -20.97 -20.42
C ILE A 552 12.65 -22.16 -19.56
N SER A 553 12.74 -22.01 -18.25
CA SER A 553 12.27 -22.99 -17.27
C SER A 553 11.25 -22.32 -16.36
N SER A 554 10.03 -22.87 -16.26
CA SER A 554 8.92 -22.24 -15.54
C SER A 554 8.25 -23.14 -14.50
N PRO A 555 8.90 -23.45 -13.36
CA PRO A 555 8.27 -24.24 -12.31
C PRO A 555 7.15 -23.44 -11.61
N ARG A 556 6.06 -24.14 -11.27
CA ARG A 556 4.88 -23.56 -10.63
C ARG A 556 4.47 -24.41 -9.44
N VAL A 557 4.14 -23.78 -8.32
CA VAL A 557 3.69 -24.47 -7.11
C VAL A 557 2.55 -23.70 -6.46
N LEU A 558 1.55 -24.43 -5.95
CA LEU A 558 0.44 -23.88 -5.19
C LEU A 558 0.62 -24.29 -3.73
N THR A 559 0.56 -23.35 -2.80
CA THR A 559 0.66 -23.63 -1.36
C THR A 559 -0.26 -22.72 -0.56
N ALA A 560 -0.54 -23.12 0.68
CA ALA A 560 -1.28 -22.28 1.62
C ALA A 560 -0.39 -21.18 2.20
N ASP A 561 -1.01 -20.12 2.71
CA ASP A 561 -0.32 -19.06 3.44
C ASP A 561 0.55 -19.63 4.58
N GLN A 562 1.79 -19.15 4.70
CA GLN A 562 2.81 -19.60 5.67
C GLN A 562 3.28 -21.06 5.58
N VAL A 563 2.86 -21.82 4.56
CA VAL A 563 3.28 -23.21 4.35
C VAL A 563 4.37 -23.29 3.28
N GLU A 564 5.50 -23.88 3.65
CA GLU A 564 6.61 -24.13 2.72
C GLU A 564 6.24 -25.21 1.70
N ALA A 565 6.53 -24.94 0.42
CA ALA A 565 6.35 -25.89 -0.67
C ALA A 565 7.61 -25.99 -1.53
N VAL A 566 7.84 -27.19 -2.06
CA VAL A 566 9.00 -27.51 -2.90
C VAL A 566 8.52 -28.25 -4.15
N ILE A 567 9.02 -27.82 -5.31
CA ILE A 567 8.91 -28.54 -6.58
C ILE A 567 10.31 -28.76 -7.13
N GLU A 568 10.68 -30.01 -7.44
CA GLU A 568 11.99 -30.36 -7.98
C GLU A 568 11.90 -31.31 -9.18
N GLN A 569 12.76 -31.12 -10.17
CA GLN A 569 12.91 -32.00 -11.33
C GLN A 569 14.40 -32.14 -11.68
N GLY A 570 14.92 -33.37 -11.76
CA GLY A 570 16.32 -33.60 -12.11
C GLY A 570 16.74 -35.04 -11.99
N THR A 571 18.05 -35.25 -11.89
CA THR A 571 18.68 -36.57 -11.77
C THR A 571 19.63 -36.62 -10.59
N GLU A 572 19.79 -37.78 -9.98
CA GLU A 572 20.78 -38.01 -8.93
C GLU A 572 22.03 -38.68 -9.49
N ILE A 573 23.19 -38.05 -9.30
CA ILE A 573 24.48 -38.54 -9.77
C ILE A 573 25.21 -39.24 -8.62
N PRO A 574 25.63 -40.51 -8.78
CA PRO A 574 26.37 -41.23 -7.75
C PRO A 574 27.84 -40.79 -7.73
N TYR A 575 28.36 -40.50 -6.53
CA TYR A 575 29.77 -40.25 -6.26
C TYR A 575 30.32 -41.31 -5.30
N GLN A 576 31.53 -41.78 -5.57
CA GLN A 576 32.24 -42.66 -4.65
C GLN A 576 32.90 -41.81 -3.55
N GLN A 577 32.59 -42.10 -2.30
CA GLN A 577 33.16 -41.45 -1.12
C GLN A 577 33.91 -42.49 -0.29
N ALA A 578 35.11 -42.14 0.16
CA ALA A 578 35.84 -42.97 1.13
C ALA A 578 35.14 -42.90 2.49
N THR A 579 34.76 -44.05 3.06
CA THR A 579 34.26 -44.13 4.43
C THR A 579 35.43 -44.11 5.42
N SER A 580 35.13 -43.81 6.68
CA SER A 580 36.11 -43.85 7.78
C SER A 580 36.75 -45.24 8.00
N SER A 581 36.13 -46.30 7.48
CA SER A 581 36.63 -47.68 7.51
C SER A 581 37.51 -48.07 6.31
N GLY A 582 37.77 -47.15 5.37
CA GLY A 582 38.53 -47.44 4.14
C GLY A 582 37.74 -48.15 3.05
N ALA A 583 36.44 -48.39 3.24
CA ALA A 583 35.54 -48.91 2.21
C ALA A 583 35.03 -47.76 1.32
N THR A 584 34.61 -48.09 0.10
CA THR A 584 33.93 -47.15 -0.81
C THR A 584 32.43 -47.16 -0.53
N SER A 585 31.85 -45.98 -0.30
CA SER A 585 30.40 -45.77 -0.22
C SER A 585 29.93 -44.91 -1.39
N VAL A 586 28.72 -45.15 -1.89
CA VAL A 586 28.14 -44.34 -2.97
C VAL A 586 27.21 -43.30 -2.35
N SER A 587 27.51 -42.01 -2.55
CA SER A 587 26.68 -40.88 -2.14
C SER A 587 26.05 -40.23 -3.38
N PHE A 588 24.73 -40.06 -3.37
CA PHE A 588 24.02 -39.38 -4.45
C PHE A 588 24.07 -37.86 -4.25
N ARG A 589 24.30 -37.12 -5.33
CA ARG A 589 24.15 -35.66 -5.38
C ARG A 589 23.11 -35.31 -6.45
N LYS A 590 22.17 -34.43 -6.10
CA LYS A 590 21.12 -33.98 -7.00
C LYS A 590 21.68 -32.96 -8.01
N ALA A 591 21.35 -33.14 -9.28
CA ALA A 591 21.45 -32.11 -10.31
C ALA A 591 20.02 -31.85 -10.80
N ASN A 592 19.36 -30.86 -10.18
CA ASN A 592 17.94 -30.58 -10.39
C ASN A 592 17.66 -29.08 -10.54
N LEU A 593 16.54 -28.80 -11.21
CA LEU A 593 15.81 -27.55 -11.09
C LEU A 593 14.86 -27.67 -9.90
N ALA A 594 15.01 -26.83 -8.88
CA ALA A 594 14.03 -26.75 -7.80
C ALA A 594 13.62 -25.31 -7.49
N LEU A 595 12.35 -25.19 -7.11
CA LEU A 595 11.77 -23.99 -6.52
C LEU A 595 11.24 -24.37 -5.14
N LYS A 596 11.85 -23.76 -4.12
CA LYS A 596 11.42 -23.86 -2.74
C LYS A 596 10.95 -22.49 -2.28
N VAL A 597 9.73 -22.42 -1.77
CA VAL A 597 9.09 -21.15 -1.42
C VAL A 597 8.23 -21.27 -0.18
N LYS A 598 8.27 -20.25 0.66
CA LYS A 598 7.33 -20.03 1.76
C LYS A 598 6.68 -18.65 1.60
N PRO A 599 5.40 -18.57 1.20
CA PRO A 599 4.70 -17.30 1.06
C PRO A 599 4.07 -16.85 2.38
N GLN A 600 3.89 -15.54 2.51
CA GLN A 600 3.12 -14.89 3.56
C GLN A 600 2.29 -13.75 2.95
N ILE A 601 0.98 -13.78 3.11
CA ILE A 601 0.08 -12.75 2.58
C ILE A 601 -0.12 -11.63 3.61
N THR A 602 0.20 -10.40 3.22
CA THR A 602 -0.02 -9.20 4.01
C THR A 602 -1.50 -8.76 4.03
N PRO A 603 -1.94 -7.95 5.01
CA PRO A 603 -3.30 -7.39 5.02
C PRO A 603 -3.63 -6.55 3.77
N ASP A 604 -2.62 -5.89 3.20
CA ASP A 604 -2.74 -5.05 2.00
C ASP A 604 -2.84 -5.87 0.70
N GLY A 605 -2.71 -7.21 0.78
CA GLY A 605 -2.81 -8.11 -0.38
C GLY A 605 -1.49 -8.37 -1.11
N ASN A 606 -0.36 -7.85 -0.62
CA ASN A 606 0.97 -8.19 -1.12
C ASN A 606 1.45 -9.53 -0.53
N ILE A 607 2.37 -10.20 -1.21
CA ILE A 607 2.93 -11.49 -0.81
C ILE A 607 4.42 -11.33 -0.51
N ILE A 608 4.82 -11.62 0.73
CA ILE A 608 6.21 -11.81 1.13
C ILE A 608 6.58 -13.26 0.83
N MET A 609 7.72 -13.51 0.20
CA MET A 609 8.16 -14.87 -0.13
C MET A 609 9.61 -15.05 0.25
N THR A 610 9.88 -16.06 1.07
CA THR A 610 11.22 -16.63 1.19
C THR A 610 11.41 -17.61 0.04
N LEU A 611 12.37 -17.34 -0.84
CA LEU A 611 12.62 -18.08 -2.06
C LEU A 611 14.00 -18.72 -2.02
N ASP A 612 14.06 -19.96 -2.49
CA ASP A 612 15.28 -20.73 -2.70
C ASP A 612 15.13 -21.45 -4.05
N VAL A 613 15.83 -20.94 -5.05
CA VAL A 613 15.75 -21.39 -6.45
C VAL A 613 17.11 -21.90 -6.88
N ASN A 614 17.18 -23.17 -7.29
CA ASN A 614 18.38 -23.75 -7.88
C ASN A 614 18.11 -24.29 -9.29
N LYS A 615 19.12 -24.20 -10.15
CA LYS A 615 19.16 -24.82 -11.47
C LYS A 615 20.53 -25.48 -11.65
N ASP A 616 20.59 -26.73 -11.23
CA ASP A 616 21.80 -27.53 -11.26
C ASP A 616 21.76 -28.48 -12.45
N GLN A 617 22.86 -28.57 -13.20
CA GLN A 617 22.97 -29.43 -14.37
C GLN A 617 24.27 -30.23 -14.35
N PRO A 618 24.27 -31.49 -14.86
CA PRO A 618 25.50 -32.26 -15.03
C PRO A 618 26.49 -31.50 -15.91
N GLY A 619 27.73 -31.37 -15.44
CA GLY A 619 28.85 -30.76 -16.13
C GLY A 619 29.76 -31.79 -16.79
N ALA A 620 31.05 -31.45 -16.95
CA ALA A 620 32.01 -32.35 -17.57
C ALA A 620 32.30 -33.59 -16.71
N THR A 621 32.52 -34.74 -17.36
CA THR A 621 32.96 -35.96 -16.68
C THR A 621 34.46 -35.87 -16.36
N THR A 622 34.81 -36.05 -15.09
CA THR A 622 36.20 -36.09 -14.61
C THR A 622 36.54 -37.48 -14.08
N ALA A 623 37.84 -37.76 -13.85
CA ALA A 623 38.28 -39.02 -13.25
C ALA A 623 37.70 -39.27 -11.85
N ALA A 624 37.27 -38.21 -11.15
CA ALA A 624 36.66 -38.28 -9.81
C ALA A 624 35.11 -38.31 -9.83
N GLY A 625 34.48 -38.28 -11.01
CA GLY A 625 33.03 -38.21 -11.19
C GLY A 625 32.59 -37.07 -12.12
N VAL A 626 31.29 -36.95 -12.33
CA VAL A 626 30.71 -35.87 -13.16
C VAL A 626 30.75 -34.56 -12.38
N GLN A 627 31.03 -33.42 -12.99
CA GLN A 627 30.87 -32.11 -12.33
C GLN A 627 29.39 -31.73 -12.24
N ILE A 628 29.02 -30.79 -11.36
CA ILE A 628 27.68 -30.22 -11.33
C ILE A 628 27.83 -28.70 -11.48
N ASN A 629 27.29 -28.16 -12.55
CA ASN A 629 27.22 -26.72 -12.77
C ASN A 629 26.00 -26.21 -12.02
N THR A 630 26.21 -25.38 -11.00
CA THR A 630 25.16 -24.89 -10.11
C THR A 630 24.81 -23.43 -10.38
N LYS A 631 23.52 -23.12 -10.31
CA LYS A 631 22.99 -21.74 -10.38
C LYS A 631 21.97 -21.61 -9.26
N HIS A 632 22.25 -20.78 -8.26
CA HIS A 632 21.48 -20.74 -7.02
C HIS A 632 21.16 -19.31 -6.58
N VAL A 633 19.92 -19.07 -6.16
CA VAL A 633 19.45 -17.79 -5.62
C VAL A 633 18.61 -18.06 -4.38
N LYS A 634 18.98 -17.45 -3.26
CA LYS A 634 18.21 -17.46 -2.01
C LYS A 634 17.94 -16.03 -1.55
N THR A 635 16.68 -15.65 -1.44
CA THR A 635 16.29 -14.27 -1.14
C THR A 635 14.91 -14.20 -0.48
N GLU A 636 14.60 -13.05 0.09
CA GLU A 636 13.28 -12.72 0.60
C GLU A 636 12.78 -11.45 -0.11
N VAL A 637 11.59 -11.51 -0.70
CA VAL A 637 11.04 -10.42 -1.52
C VAL A 637 9.56 -10.19 -1.21
N LEU A 638 9.14 -8.93 -1.28
CA LEU A 638 7.75 -8.50 -1.24
C LEU A 638 7.28 -8.19 -2.66
N VAL A 639 6.17 -8.80 -3.08
CA VAL A 639 5.63 -8.63 -4.43
C VAL A 639 4.12 -8.42 -4.35
N GLU A 640 3.59 -7.55 -5.21
CA GLU A 640 2.15 -7.35 -5.35
C GLU A 640 1.45 -8.59 -5.92
N ASN A 641 0.16 -8.77 -5.61
CA ASN A 641 -0.62 -9.88 -6.14
C ASN A 641 -0.70 -9.84 -7.68
N GLY A 642 -0.13 -10.83 -8.35
CA GLY A 642 -0.06 -10.92 -9.81
C GLY A 642 1.08 -10.12 -10.44
N GLY A 643 1.84 -9.37 -9.66
CA GLY A 643 3.03 -8.66 -10.12
C GLY A 643 4.20 -9.61 -10.37
N THR A 644 5.12 -9.20 -11.24
CA THR A 644 6.35 -9.95 -11.53
C THR A 644 7.55 -9.15 -11.07
N VAL A 645 8.43 -9.77 -10.30
CA VAL A 645 9.71 -9.18 -9.87
C VAL A 645 10.89 -9.98 -10.44
N VAL A 646 11.96 -9.27 -10.80
CA VAL A 646 13.26 -9.89 -11.09
C VAL A 646 13.99 -10.05 -9.77
N ILE A 647 14.21 -11.29 -9.33
CA ILE A 647 14.89 -11.56 -8.05
C ILE A 647 16.41 -11.55 -8.20
N GLY A 648 16.92 -11.74 -9.42
CA GLY A 648 18.34 -11.71 -9.70
C GLY A 648 18.69 -12.14 -11.13
N GLY A 649 19.95 -11.94 -11.49
CA GLY A 649 20.50 -12.37 -12.76
C GLY A 649 22.02 -12.34 -12.79
N ILE A 650 22.60 -13.00 -13.79
CA ILE A 650 24.04 -13.08 -14.03
C ILE A 650 24.27 -12.79 -15.51
N TYR A 651 25.17 -11.86 -15.80
CA TYR A 651 25.64 -11.58 -17.15
C TYR A 651 27.13 -11.89 -17.22
N GLU A 652 27.52 -12.71 -18.19
CA GLU A 652 28.90 -13.10 -18.44
C GLU A 652 29.23 -12.88 -19.92
N GLN A 653 30.38 -12.24 -20.18
CA GLN A 653 30.93 -12.07 -21.52
C GLN A 653 32.40 -12.50 -21.52
N ASN A 654 32.77 -13.35 -22.47
CA ASN A 654 34.12 -13.84 -22.67
C ASN A 654 34.57 -13.57 -24.11
N ASP A 655 35.53 -12.66 -24.27
CA ASP A 655 36.12 -12.30 -25.55
C ASP A 655 37.55 -12.83 -25.65
N ARG A 656 37.80 -13.66 -26.66
CA ARG A 656 39.10 -14.29 -26.91
C ARG A 656 39.54 -14.02 -28.33
N THR A 657 40.75 -13.49 -28.49
CA THR A 657 41.40 -13.30 -29.79
C THR A 657 42.78 -13.95 -29.75
N ASP A 658 42.98 -14.98 -30.57
CA ASP A 658 44.25 -15.67 -30.73
C ASP A 658 44.81 -15.38 -32.14
N ILE A 659 46.05 -14.88 -32.20
CA ILE A 659 46.75 -14.63 -33.47
C ILE A 659 48.02 -15.46 -33.51
N THR A 660 48.07 -16.41 -34.45
CA THR A 660 49.27 -17.21 -34.72
C THR A 660 49.86 -16.75 -36.04
N LYS A 661 51.14 -16.39 -36.09
CA LYS A 661 51.75 -15.80 -37.30
C LYS A 661 53.20 -16.21 -37.48
N VAL A 662 53.66 -16.16 -38.72
CA VAL A 662 55.10 -16.20 -39.03
C VAL A 662 55.72 -14.86 -38.62
N PRO A 663 56.76 -14.83 -37.76
CA PRO A 663 57.44 -13.60 -37.39
C PRO A 663 57.93 -12.82 -38.62
N LEU A 664 57.90 -11.48 -38.56
CA LEU A 664 58.19 -10.55 -39.66
C LEU A 664 57.16 -10.59 -40.81
N LEU A 665 56.95 -11.75 -41.44
CA LEU A 665 56.09 -11.88 -42.63
C LEU A 665 54.60 -11.65 -42.32
N GLY A 666 54.12 -12.06 -41.14
CA GLY A 666 52.73 -11.87 -40.72
C GLY A 666 52.33 -10.41 -40.43
N ASP A 667 53.31 -9.52 -40.29
CA ASP A 667 53.11 -8.10 -39.95
C ASP A 667 53.23 -7.17 -41.17
N LEU A 668 53.48 -7.72 -42.37
CA LEU A 668 53.50 -6.95 -43.60
C LEU A 668 52.12 -6.36 -43.93
N PRO A 669 52.03 -5.09 -44.38
CA PRO A 669 50.77 -4.52 -44.82
C PRO A 669 50.26 -5.29 -46.05
N LEU A 670 48.94 -5.51 -46.12
CA LEU A 670 48.23 -6.30 -47.14
C LEU A 670 48.60 -7.80 -47.17
N LEU A 671 49.89 -8.13 -47.34
CA LEU A 671 50.39 -9.50 -47.53
C LEU A 671 50.49 -10.31 -46.23
N GLY A 672 50.52 -9.65 -45.06
CA GLY A 672 50.65 -10.35 -43.77
C GLY A 672 49.52 -11.34 -43.48
N TRP A 673 48.35 -11.18 -44.11
CA TRP A 673 47.24 -12.13 -44.01
C TRP A 673 47.56 -13.52 -44.58
N LEU A 674 48.52 -13.63 -45.50
CA LEU A 674 48.97 -14.91 -46.04
C LEU A 674 49.90 -15.69 -45.08
N PHE A 675 50.33 -15.04 -44.00
CA PHE A 675 51.32 -15.56 -43.06
C PHE A 675 50.81 -15.56 -41.61
N LYS A 676 49.49 -15.46 -41.41
CA LYS A 676 48.86 -15.51 -40.07
C LYS A 676 47.51 -16.24 -40.08
N ASN A 677 47.19 -16.83 -38.94
CA ASN A 677 45.86 -17.26 -38.54
C ASN A 677 45.32 -16.26 -37.50
N ASN A 678 44.06 -15.86 -37.65
CA ASN A 678 43.36 -15.01 -36.69
C ASN A 678 42.05 -15.68 -36.27
N SER A 679 41.97 -16.05 -34.99
CA SER A 679 40.82 -16.69 -34.36
C SER A 679 40.21 -15.74 -33.34
N VAL A 680 38.94 -15.40 -33.53
CA VAL A 680 38.13 -14.57 -32.62
C VAL A 680 36.96 -15.42 -32.14
N ALA A 681 36.78 -15.49 -30.83
CA ALA A 681 35.64 -16.15 -30.19
C ALA A 681 35.06 -15.21 -29.13
N THR A 682 33.75 -14.98 -29.21
CA THR A 682 32.98 -14.24 -28.21
C THR A 682 31.87 -15.15 -27.70
N GLY A 683 31.73 -15.26 -26.39
CA GLY A 683 30.61 -15.94 -25.74
C GLY A 683 29.91 -14.99 -24.77
N LYS A 684 28.59 -14.89 -24.85
CA LYS A 684 27.75 -14.15 -23.91
C LYS A 684 26.71 -15.08 -23.32
N THR A 685 26.53 -15.00 -22.01
CA THR A 685 25.55 -15.77 -21.25
C THR A 685 24.80 -14.82 -20.35
N GLU A 686 23.48 -14.80 -20.44
CA GLU A 686 22.60 -14.02 -19.56
C GLU A 686 21.59 -14.95 -18.89
N LEU A 687 21.54 -14.89 -17.56
CA LEU A 687 20.58 -15.60 -16.72
C LEU A 687 19.73 -14.57 -15.99
N LEU A 688 18.41 -14.71 -16.07
CA LEU A 688 17.45 -13.89 -15.32
C LEU A 688 16.45 -14.80 -14.61
N VAL A 689 16.13 -14.49 -13.36
CA VAL A 689 15.12 -15.20 -12.57
C VAL A 689 13.99 -14.25 -12.21
N PHE A 690 12.79 -14.58 -12.71
CA PHE A 690 11.56 -13.85 -12.44
C PHE A 690 10.65 -14.65 -11.51
N ILE A 691 9.92 -13.96 -10.65
CA ILE A 691 8.93 -14.57 -9.75
C ILE A 691 7.62 -13.82 -9.86
N THR A 692 6.52 -14.56 -9.95
CA THR A 692 5.16 -14.02 -10.02
C THR A 692 4.26 -14.79 -9.06
N PRO A 693 3.87 -14.22 -7.90
CA PRO A 693 2.86 -14.79 -7.03
C PRO A 693 1.45 -14.38 -7.45
N ARG A 694 0.47 -15.26 -7.23
CA ARG A 694 -0.96 -15.00 -7.42
C ARG A 694 -1.76 -15.61 -6.28
N ILE A 695 -2.57 -14.80 -5.61
CA ILE A 695 -3.53 -15.29 -4.62
C ILE A 695 -4.69 -15.94 -5.36
N MET A 696 -4.98 -17.20 -5.04
CA MET A 696 -6.09 -17.94 -5.61
C MET A 696 -7.36 -17.65 -4.80
N ASN A 697 -8.35 -17.05 -5.45
CA ASN A 697 -9.69 -16.89 -4.87
C ASN A 697 -10.47 -18.20 -5.06
N GLU A 698 -11.19 -18.64 -4.03
CA GLU A 698 -11.92 -19.92 -3.95
C GLU A 698 -12.95 -20.18 -5.07
N ARG A 699 -13.20 -19.22 -5.97
CA ARG A 699 -14.16 -19.34 -7.08
C ARG A 699 -13.59 -19.85 -8.40
N LEU A 700 -12.29 -20.14 -8.47
CA LEU A 700 -11.67 -20.74 -9.66
C LEU A 700 -11.32 -22.19 -9.38
N SER A 701 -12.33 -23.06 -9.46
CA SER A 701 -12.08 -24.47 -9.75
C SER A 701 -11.36 -24.54 -11.10
N ILE A 702 -10.09 -24.92 -11.06
CA ILE A 702 -9.32 -25.29 -12.24
C ILE A 702 -10.09 -26.44 -12.90
N ARG A 703 -10.71 -26.17 -14.05
CA ARG A 703 -11.17 -27.20 -14.98
C ARG A 703 -10.11 -27.43 -16.03
#